data_AF-F7HUM2-F1
#
_entry.id   AF-F7HUM2-F1
#
_cell.length_a   1.000
_cell.length_b   1.000
_cell.length_c   1.000
_cell.angle_alpha   90.00
_cell.angle_beta   90.00
_cell.angle_gamma   90.00
#
_symmetry.space_group_name_H-M   'P 1'
#
loop_
_entity.id
_entity.type
_entity.pdbx_description
1 polymer ?
#
loop_
_entity_poly.entity_id
_entity_poly.type
_entity_poly.pdbx_seq_one_letter_code
_entity_poly.pdbx_strand_id
1 'polypeptide(L)'
;MMMSPDVPLLNDYKQDFFLKRFPQTVLGGPRFKLGYCAPPYIYVNQIILFLMPWVWGGVGTLLYQLGILKDYYTAALSGGLMLFTAFVIQFTSLYARSKSATIERIPTMNVLAEEDEHEFTSCAGAETVRFLIPGKKYIPNTVFHSVLAGLICGLGTWYLLPNRITLLYGSIGGTTLLFFFGWMTLCIGEYSLIVNTATETATFQTEDTYEITPLMRPLYIFFFVSVDLAHRFLVNIPALEHMNQILHILFVFLPFLWALGTLPPPDALFLWAMEQVLEFGLGGSSMSTHLRLLVMFILSAGTAITSYFISSTVGVVLFMTGFGFLLSLNLSDIGHKIGTKSKDLPSSPGKHFIWKECLFYIIILVLALLETSLLHHFAGFSQISKSSSQAIVSYGLMILLIILWILREIQSLYIFGIFRNPFYPKDVQIMTVFLEKQTRLMKIGIVRRILLTLVSPFAMIAFLSLDSSLQGLHSVSVSIGFTRAFRMVWQNTENALIETVIVSTIHLISSADIWWNRNLDTGIRLLLVGIVRDRLIQFISKLQFAVTVLLTSWTEEKQRRKRTTTLCILNIVFSPFVLVIIVFSTLLSSPLLPLFTLPLFLVGFPRPIQSWPGAAGTTACVCADTVYYYQMVPRLTAVLQTAMAAGSLGLLLPGSHYLGRFEDRLIWIIILECGYSYCCINIKGLELQETSCHTAEARRVDEVFEDAFEQEYIRVRSLNKHFGNVLTPCTILPVKLYSDARNVLSGIIDSHENLKEFKDDLVKVLVWILVQYCSKRPGMKESVHDTENKEKGPLILPALKTSLPPKSAEDIDSLNSETFDDWSDDNIFDDEPTIRKVIEEKHQLKDLPGTNLFIPGSVESQRVSDHSTGTVPENDLYKAVFLGYPAVDKGKQEDMPYIPLMEFSCSHSHLVCLPAEWRTSCMPNSKIKEMSSLFPEDWYQFVLRQLECFHSEEKASNVLEEIAKDKVLKEFYVHTVMTCYFSLFGIDNMTPRPGHILRVYSGVLPWSVALDWLTEKPELFQLALKAFRYTLKLMIDKASLGPIEDFRELIDYLEEYERDWYIGLVSEEKWKEAVLQEKPYLFSLGYDSNMGVYTGRVLSLQELLVQVGKLNAEAVKGQWANLSWELLYATNDDEERYSIQAHPLLLRNLTVQAADPPLGYPIYSSKPLHIHLH
;
A
#
# COMPACT_ATOMS: atom_id res chain seq x y z
N MET A 1 16.36 28.06 -2.96
CA MET A 1 15.22 28.85 -2.47
C MET A 1 15.17 28.69 -0.95
N MET A 2 15.62 29.70 -0.19
CA MET A 2 15.53 29.66 1.29
C MET A 2 14.08 29.90 1.68
N MET A 3 13.35 28.84 2.06
CA MET A 3 12.01 28.99 2.65
C MET A 3 12.13 29.68 4.01
N SER A 4 11.34 30.73 4.19
CA SER A 4 11.31 31.52 5.43
C SER A 4 10.84 30.65 6.62
N PRO A 5 11.49 30.74 7.80
CA PRO A 5 11.10 30.01 9.02
C PRO A 5 9.75 30.43 9.64
N ASP A 6 8.96 31.24 8.92
CA ASP A 6 7.72 31.89 9.38
C ASP A 6 6.43 31.32 8.78
N VAL A 7 6.47 30.19 8.06
CA VAL A 7 5.22 29.56 7.58
C VAL A 7 4.42 28.99 8.77
N PRO A 8 3.17 29.44 8.99
CA PRO A 8 2.35 29.00 10.11
C PRO A 8 2.01 27.49 10.00
N LEU A 9 1.85 26.81 11.13
CA LEU A 9 1.51 25.37 11.17
C LEU A 9 0.12 25.07 10.61
N LEU A 10 -0.79 26.03 10.74
CA LEU A 10 -2.12 26.03 10.17
C LEU A 10 -2.31 27.40 9.54
N ASN A 11 -2.81 27.47 8.30
CA ASN A 11 -3.26 28.74 7.72
C ASN A 11 -4.35 29.36 8.61
N ASP A 12 -4.47 30.69 8.63
CA ASP A 12 -5.40 31.40 9.53
C ASP A 12 -6.83 30.88 9.42
N TYR A 13 -7.30 30.60 8.19
CA TYR A 13 -8.59 29.94 7.93
C TYR A 13 -8.72 28.57 8.63
N LYS A 14 -7.69 27.72 8.53
CA LYS A 14 -7.66 26.39 9.15
C LYS A 14 -7.54 26.47 10.68
N GLN A 15 -6.86 27.49 11.20
CA GLN A 15 -6.81 27.75 12.63
C GLN A 15 -8.21 28.13 13.16
N ASP A 16 -8.93 28.99 12.47
CA ASP A 16 -10.31 29.32 12.82
C ASP A 16 -11.25 28.12 12.70
N PHE A 17 -11.06 27.28 11.69
CA PHE A 17 -11.78 26.01 11.56
C PHE A 17 -11.52 25.07 12.75
N PHE A 18 -10.26 24.88 13.12
CA PHE A 18 -9.89 24.07 14.29
C PHE A 18 -10.49 24.63 15.58
N LEU A 19 -10.46 25.96 15.77
CA LEU A 19 -11.05 26.63 16.94
C LEU A 19 -12.58 26.53 16.99
N LYS A 20 -13.25 26.31 15.85
CA LYS A 20 -14.69 25.98 15.81
C LYS A 20 -14.93 24.51 16.18
N ARG A 21 -14.08 23.59 15.71
CA ARG A 21 -14.22 22.13 15.87
C ARG A 21 -13.83 21.63 17.27
N PHE A 22 -12.74 22.12 17.85
CA PHE A 22 -12.24 21.63 19.13
C PHE A 22 -13.27 21.70 20.28
N PRO A 23 -13.99 22.81 20.50
CA PRO A 23 -15.07 22.86 21.49
C PRO A 23 -16.20 21.85 21.22
N GLN A 24 -16.51 21.58 19.95
CA GLN A 24 -17.51 20.57 19.57
C GLN A 24 -17.04 19.17 20.00
N THR A 25 -15.76 18.85 19.81
CA THR A 25 -15.17 17.58 20.27
C THR A 25 -15.18 17.46 21.79
N VAL A 26 -14.81 18.51 22.52
CA VAL A 26 -14.81 18.48 24.00
C VAL A 26 -16.22 18.26 24.55
N LEU A 27 -17.22 18.93 23.98
CA LEU A 27 -18.61 18.91 24.46
C LEU A 27 -19.46 17.79 23.84
N GLY A 28 -18.91 16.99 22.94
CA GLY A 28 -19.61 15.83 22.35
C GLY A 28 -20.59 16.16 21.22
N GLY A 29 -20.42 17.29 20.55
CA GLY A 29 -21.18 17.63 19.33
C GLY A 29 -21.89 19.00 19.28
N PRO A 30 -22.18 19.72 20.39
CA PRO A 30 -22.81 21.05 20.31
C PRO A 30 -21.94 22.06 19.55
N ARG A 31 -22.55 22.83 18.65
CA ARG A 31 -21.89 23.82 17.77
C ARG A 31 -22.11 25.25 18.29
N PHE A 32 -21.35 25.64 19.31
CA PHE A 32 -21.48 26.98 19.91
C PHE A 32 -20.75 28.10 19.16
N LYS A 33 -19.83 27.79 18.25
CA LYS A 33 -19.15 28.75 17.40
C LYS A 33 -19.42 28.39 15.93
N LEU A 34 -20.31 29.13 15.29
CA LEU A 34 -20.64 28.99 13.87
C LEU A 34 -19.88 30.06 13.09
N GLY A 35 -19.46 29.75 11.86
CA GLY A 35 -18.69 30.66 11.01
C GLY A 35 -19.47 31.87 10.48
N TYR A 36 -20.78 31.89 10.69
CA TYR A 36 -21.73 32.87 10.21
C TYR A 36 -22.73 33.25 11.32
N CYS A 37 -23.47 34.34 11.14
CA CYS A 37 -24.43 34.84 12.11
C CYS A 37 -25.68 33.95 12.19
N ALA A 38 -25.69 33.00 13.12
CA ALA A 38 -26.84 32.15 13.41
C ALA A 38 -27.79 32.82 14.44
N PRO A 39 -29.12 32.70 14.28
CA PRO A 39 -30.07 33.20 15.26
C PRO A 39 -29.87 32.65 16.69
N PRO A 40 -30.12 33.43 17.75
CA PRO A 40 -29.84 33.04 19.14
C PRO A 40 -30.62 31.80 19.60
N TYR A 41 -31.80 31.54 19.03
CA TYR A 41 -32.61 30.37 19.38
C TYR A 41 -31.93 29.04 19.03
N ILE A 42 -30.97 29.01 18.10
CA ILE A 42 -30.24 27.79 17.72
C ILE A 42 -29.33 27.35 18.87
N TYR A 43 -28.59 28.29 19.45
CA TYR A 43 -27.73 28.02 20.59
C TYR A 43 -28.54 27.61 21.82
N VAL A 44 -29.67 28.28 22.07
CA VAL A 44 -30.58 27.93 23.17
C VAL A 44 -31.14 26.52 22.99
N ASN A 45 -31.61 26.16 21.80
CA ASN A 45 -32.11 24.82 21.51
C ASN A 45 -31.03 23.74 21.69
N GLN A 46 -29.77 24.00 21.29
CA GLN A 46 -28.65 23.08 21.54
C GLN A 46 -28.37 22.89 23.03
N ILE A 47 -28.40 23.96 23.84
CA ILE A 47 -28.21 23.88 25.30
C ILE A 47 -29.35 23.08 25.94
N ILE A 48 -30.59 23.32 25.52
CA ILE A 48 -31.76 22.57 26.01
C ILE A 48 -31.59 21.08 25.72
N LEU A 49 -31.26 20.71 24.47
CA LEU A 49 -31.05 19.32 24.08
C LEU A 49 -29.87 18.68 24.82
N PHE A 50 -28.79 19.43 25.08
CA PHE A 50 -27.63 18.97 25.83
C PHE A 50 -27.93 18.66 27.30
N LEU A 51 -28.79 19.44 27.96
CA LEU A 51 -29.11 19.26 29.38
C LEU A 51 -30.25 18.27 29.66
N MET A 52 -30.95 17.77 28.63
CA MET A 52 -32.08 16.83 28.80
C MET A 52 -31.73 15.58 29.65
N PRO A 53 -30.59 14.89 29.44
CA PRO A 53 -30.20 13.75 30.28
C PRO A 53 -30.09 14.12 31.76
N TRP A 54 -29.52 15.28 32.06
CA TRP A 54 -29.39 15.78 33.42
C TRP A 54 -30.76 16.10 34.01
N VAL A 55 -31.66 16.74 33.26
CA VAL A 55 -33.01 17.07 33.78
C VAL A 55 -33.74 15.79 34.21
N TRP A 56 -33.81 14.77 33.34
CA TRP A 56 -34.54 13.54 33.64
C TRP A 56 -33.84 12.68 34.70
N GLY A 57 -32.51 12.58 34.63
CA GLY A 57 -31.70 11.92 35.65
C GLY A 57 -31.79 12.62 37.01
N GLY A 58 -31.78 13.94 37.01
CA GLY A 58 -31.94 14.82 38.16
C GLY A 58 -33.26 14.59 38.89
N VAL A 59 -34.38 14.51 38.15
CA VAL A 59 -35.69 14.12 38.70
C VAL A 59 -35.60 12.77 39.43
N GLY A 60 -34.96 11.76 38.81
CA GLY A 60 -34.73 10.46 39.44
C GLY A 60 -33.90 10.54 40.73
N THR A 61 -32.77 11.27 40.70
CA THR A 61 -31.90 11.45 41.87
C THR A 61 -32.58 12.19 43.02
N LEU A 62 -33.42 13.19 42.72
CA LEU A 62 -34.15 13.97 43.72
C LEU A 62 -35.21 13.10 44.40
N LEU A 63 -35.97 12.31 43.64
CA LEU A 63 -36.97 11.39 44.20
C LEU A 63 -36.34 10.31 45.07
N TYR A 64 -35.11 9.87 44.76
CA TYR A 64 -34.32 8.99 45.61
C TYR A 64 -33.91 9.68 46.93
N GLN A 65 -33.39 10.91 46.85
CA GLN A 65 -32.96 11.67 48.04
C GLN A 65 -34.11 12.02 48.97
N LEU A 66 -35.31 12.23 48.43
CA LEU A 66 -36.54 12.42 49.22
C LEU A 66 -37.10 11.11 49.80
N GLY A 67 -36.48 9.96 49.52
CA GLY A 67 -36.91 8.66 50.03
C GLY A 67 -38.20 8.12 49.40
N ILE A 68 -38.66 8.70 48.30
CA ILE A 68 -39.92 8.33 47.63
C ILE A 68 -39.76 7.05 46.82
N LEU A 69 -38.60 6.87 46.17
CA LEU A 69 -38.29 5.72 45.33
C LEU A 69 -36.98 5.05 45.77
N LYS A 70 -36.93 3.72 45.66
CA LYS A 70 -35.67 2.96 45.83
C LYS A 70 -34.76 3.16 44.61
N ASP A 71 -33.47 2.89 44.79
CA ASP A 71 -32.41 3.06 43.81
C ASP A 71 -32.72 2.45 42.43
N TYR A 72 -33.12 1.17 42.36
CA TYR A 72 -33.44 0.53 41.06
C TYR A 72 -34.63 1.17 40.34
N TYR A 73 -35.66 1.60 41.08
CA TYR A 73 -36.84 2.26 40.50
C TYR A 73 -36.52 3.67 40.01
N THR A 74 -35.56 4.36 40.64
CA THR A 74 -35.12 5.69 40.21
C THR A 74 -34.38 5.63 38.87
N ALA A 75 -33.53 4.61 38.69
CA ALA A 75 -32.83 4.33 37.45
C ALA A 75 -33.80 3.97 36.31
N ALA A 76 -34.81 3.13 36.60
CA ALA A 76 -35.82 2.75 35.62
C ALA A 76 -36.68 3.95 35.19
N LEU A 77 -37.03 4.85 36.12
CA LEU A 77 -37.80 6.04 35.83
C LEU A 77 -37.03 7.04 34.94
N SER A 78 -35.79 7.38 35.31
CA SER A 78 -34.97 8.31 34.53
C SER A 78 -34.67 7.75 33.13
N GLY A 79 -34.32 6.46 33.03
CA GLY A 79 -34.10 5.80 31.75
C GLY A 79 -35.36 5.72 30.87
N GLY A 80 -36.52 5.46 31.47
CA GLY A 80 -37.81 5.45 30.75
C GLY A 80 -38.22 6.82 30.21
N LEU A 81 -38.04 7.87 31.02
CA LEU A 81 -38.27 9.26 30.59
C LEU A 81 -37.33 9.64 29.45
N MET A 82 -36.04 9.32 29.57
CA MET A 82 -35.06 9.61 28.52
C MET A 82 -35.37 8.85 27.23
N LEU A 83 -35.72 7.57 27.30
CA LEU A 83 -36.11 6.75 26.15
C LEU A 83 -37.29 7.37 25.39
N PHE A 84 -38.33 7.79 26.10
CA PHE A 84 -39.47 8.47 25.49
C PHE A 84 -39.05 9.75 24.77
N THR A 85 -38.24 10.60 25.43
CA THR A 85 -37.76 11.85 24.80
C THR A 85 -36.84 11.60 23.60
N ALA A 86 -35.98 10.59 23.64
CA ALA A 86 -35.11 10.22 22.54
C ALA A 86 -35.93 9.79 21.30
N PHE A 87 -36.99 9.00 21.49
CA PHE A 87 -37.91 8.66 20.41
C PHE A 87 -38.59 9.91 19.83
N VAL A 88 -39.11 10.81 20.67
CA VAL A 88 -39.75 12.05 20.20
C VAL A 88 -38.78 12.89 19.35
N ILE A 89 -37.53 13.04 19.81
CA ILE A 89 -36.48 13.77 19.09
C ILE A 89 -36.18 13.12 17.73
N GLN A 90 -36.00 11.80 17.69
CA GLN A 90 -35.70 11.08 16.45
C GLN A 90 -36.87 11.05 15.46
N PHE A 91 -38.11 10.86 15.94
CA PHE A 91 -39.31 10.90 15.08
C PHE A 91 -39.52 12.29 14.50
N THR A 92 -39.22 13.35 15.27
CA THR A 92 -39.25 14.73 14.77
C THR A 92 -38.23 14.95 13.65
N SER A 93 -37.03 14.37 13.75
CA SER A 93 -36.02 14.40 12.67
C SER A 93 -36.48 13.64 11.41
N LEU A 94 -37.07 12.45 11.58
CA LEU A 94 -37.62 11.67 10.46
C LEU A 94 -38.78 12.41 9.75
N TYR A 95 -39.65 13.06 10.52
CA TYR A 95 -40.75 13.87 9.99
C TYR A 95 -40.24 15.13 9.25
N ALA A 96 -39.18 15.78 9.74
CA ALA A 96 -38.57 16.91 9.04
C ALA A 96 -37.95 16.50 7.70
N ARG A 97 -37.34 15.31 7.61
CA ARG A 97 -36.76 14.77 6.38
C ARG A 97 -37.78 14.48 5.28
N SER A 98 -38.96 13.97 5.63
CA SER A 98 -39.98 13.65 4.63
C SER A 98 -40.65 14.90 4.03
N LYS A 99 -40.51 16.06 4.68
CA LYS A 99 -41.17 17.31 4.30
C LYS A 99 -40.28 18.23 3.43
N SER A 100 -38.96 18.04 3.46
CA SER A 100 -38.02 18.79 2.62
C SER A 100 -37.88 18.12 1.25
N ALA A 101 -38.57 18.66 0.23
CA ALA A 101 -38.34 18.30 -1.16
C ALA A 101 -36.96 18.78 -1.65
N THR A 102 -36.45 18.06 -2.63
CA THR A 102 -35.20 18.22 -3.38
C THR A 102 -34.88 19.68 -3.69
N ILE A 103 -33.87 20.25 -3.02
CA ILE A 103 -33.16 21.44 -3.50
C ILE A 103 -31.79 20.94 -3.95
N GLU A 104 -31.46 21.15 -5.22
CA GLU A 104 -30.14 20.89 -5.80
C GLU A 104 -29.09 21.57 -4.93
N ARG A 105 -28.26 20.76 -4.28
CA ARG A 105 -27.04 21.25 -3.64
C ARG A 105 -26.11 21.70 -4.75
N ILE A 106 -25.68 22.96 -4.71
CA ILE A 106 -24.53 23.41 -5.49
C ILE A 106 -23.32 22.67 -4.93
N PRO A 107 -22.66 21.78 -5.70
CA PRO A 107 -21.46 21.12 -5.23
C PRO A 107 -20.32 22.13 -5.34
N THR A 108 -19.92 22.76 -4.23
CA THR A 108 -18.64 23.46 -4.17
C THR A 108 -17.52 22.43 -4.09
N MET A 109 -16.49 22.62 -4.91
CA MET A 109 -15.51 21.60 -5.33
C MET A 109 -14.44 21.25 -4.28
N ASN A 110 -14.69 21.49 -2.98
CA ASN A 110 -13.78 21.16 -1.87
C ASN A 110 -14.53 20.44 -0.74
N VAL A 111 -14.64 19.11 -0.89
CA VAL A 111 -15.40 18.20 -0.01
C VAL A 111 -14.90 18.15 1.45
N LEU A 112 -13.71 18.69 1.75
CA LEU A 112 -13.07 18.54 3.06
C LEU A 112 -13.13 19.78 3.98
N ALA A 113 -13.45 20.98 3.47
CA ALA A 113 -13.13 22.23 4.19
C ALA A 113 -14.28 23.23 4.39
N GLU A 114 -15.44 23.07 3.75
CA GLU A 114 -16.54 24.05 3.85
C GLU A 114 -17.74 23.46 4.61
N GLU A 115 -18.03 24.01 5.80
CA GLU A 115 -19.31 23.75 6.47
C GLU A 115 -20.40 24.49 5.67
N ASP A 116 -21.33 23.75 5.06
CA ASP A 116 -22.48 24.31 4.32
C ASP A 116 -23.11 25.49 5.11
N GLU A 117 -23.18 26.68 4.50
CA GLU A 117 -23.93 27.80 5.10
C GLU A 117 -25.42 27.45 5.09
N HIS A 118 -26.06 27.50 6.27
CA HIS A 118 -27.48 27.19 6.41
C HIS A 118 -28.27 28.48 6.63
N GLU A 119 -29.23 28.75 5.76
CA GLU A 119 -30.23 29.78 6.00
C GLU A 119 -31.33 29.23 6.93
N PHE A 120 -31.64 29.96 8.00
CA PHE A 120 -32.62 29.52 8.99
C PHE A 120 -33.92 30.33 8.88
N THR A 121 -34.97 29.68 8.37
CA THR A 121 -36.28 30.30 8.12
C THR A 121 -37.17 30.43 9.37
N SER A 122 -37.09 29.49 10.32
CA SER A 122 -37.88 29.53 11.58
C SER A 122 -37.33 28.62 12.69
N CYS A 123 -37.77 28.82 13.94
CA CYS A 123 -37.31 28.05 15.12
C CYS A 123 -37.61 26.54 15.04
N ALA A 124 -38.69 26.14 14.36
CA ALA A 124 -39.09 24.74 14.13
C ALA A 124 -39.16 24.38 12.64
N GLY A 125 -38.49 25.16 11.78
CA GLY A 125 -38.41 24.87 10.35
C GLY A 125 -37.70 23.54 10.09
N ALA A 126 -38.04 22.88 8.98
CA ALA A 126 -37.44 21.60 8.63
C ALA A 126 -35.90 21.69 8.51
N GLU A 127 -35.38 22.83 8.05
CA GLU A 127 -33.94 23.14 7.97
C GLU A 127 -33.30 23.24 9.36
N THR A 128 -33.93 23.98 10.28
CA THR A 128 -33.47 24.12 11.67
C THR A 128 -33.47 22.77 12.40
N VAL A 129 -34.50 21.95 12.21
CA VAL A 129 -34.58 20.60 12.79
C VAL A 129 -33.51 19.69 12.18
N ARG A 130 -33.28 19.76 10.86
CA ARG A 130 -32.25 18.97 10.18
C ARG A 130 -30.83 19.36 10.62
N PHE A 131 -30.60 20.64 10.89
CA PHE A 131 -29.33 21.15 11.40
C PHE A 131 -29.09 20.74 12.86
N LEU A 132 -30.10 20.89 13.72
CA LEU A 132 -29.99 20.54 15.14
C LEU A 132 -29.90 19.02 15.34
N ILE A 133 -30.72 18.25 14.64
CA ILE A 133 -30.83 16.79 14.76
C ILE A 133 -30.68 16.18 13.36
N PRO A 134 -29.44 16.07 12.83
CA PRO A 134 -29.17 15.31 11.63
C PRO A 134 -29.55 13.84 11.90
N GLY A 135 -30.72 13.42 11.42
CA GLY A 135 -31.23 12.06 11.66
C GLY A 135 -30.24 10.96 11.28
N LYS A 136 -30.42 9.75 11.81
CA LYS A 136 -29.56 8.61 11.46
C LYS A 136 -29.84 8.11 10.03
N LYS A 137 -28.84 7.56 9.34
CA LYS A 137 -28.95 7.03 7.98
C LYS A 137 -29.92 5.84 7.93
N TYR A 138 -29.87 4.98 8.94
CA TYR A 138 -30.66 3.75 9.00
C TYR A 138 -31.75 3.82 10.08
N ILE A 139 -32.96 3.37 9.73
CA ILE A 139 -34.10 3.29 10.68
C ILE A 139 -33.77 2.37 11.88
N PRO A 140 -33.16 1.18 11.71
CA PRO A 140 -32.74 0.36 12.85
C PRO A 140 -31.82 1.09 13.82
N ASN A 141 -30.87 1.89 13.32
CA ASN A 141 -29.96 2.67 14.15
C ASN A 141 -30.71 3.73 14.96
N THR A 142 -31.74 4.35 14.37
CA THR A 142 -32.60 5.31 15.05
C THR A 142 -33.26 4.71 16.31
N VAL A 143 -33.80 3.49 16.18
CA VAL A 143 -34.40 2.75 17.31
C VAL A 143 -33.33 2.33 18.32
N PHE A 144 -32.24 1.74 17.84
CA PHE A 144 -31.15 1.25 18.68
C PHE A 144 -30.52 2.36 19.52
N HIS A 145 -30.15 3.50 18.93
CA HIS A 145 -29.58 4.64 19.64
C HIS A 145 -30.55 5.24 20.67
N SER A 146 -31.86 5.27 20.38
CA SER A 146 -32.87 5.77 21.32
C SER A 146 -33.02 4.86 22.54
N VAL A 147 -33.01 3.54 22.34
CA VAL A 147 -33.02 2.55 23.44
C VAL A 147 -31.74 2.65 24.26
N LEU A 148 -30.60 2.76 23.58
CA LEU A 148 -29.30 2.87 24.24
C LEU A 148 -29.19 4.15 25.08
N ALA A 149 -29.73 5.28 24.61
CA ALA A 149 -29.81 6.52 25.37
C ALA A 149 -30.59 6.35 26.68
N GLY A 150 -31.77 5.72 26.61
CA GLY A 150 -32.57 5.42 27.80
C GLY A 150 -31.83 4.54 28.80
N LEU A 151 -31.15 3.49 28.32
CA LEU A 151 -30.36 2.61 29.16
C LEU A 151 -29.20 3.34 29.84
N ILE A 152 -28.47 4.19 29.10
CA ILE A 152 -27.32 4.95 29.64
C ILE A 152 -27.78 5.96 30.67
N CYS A 153 -28.87 6.69 30.43
CA CYS A 153 -29.39 7.66 31.38
C CYS A 153 -29.85 6.98 32.68
N GLY A 154 -30.54 5.84 32.57
CA GLY A 154 -30.97 5.05 33.72
C GLY A 154 -29.79 4.49 34.53
N LEU A 155 -28.85 3.83 33.86
CA LEU A 155 -27.65 3.28 34.49
C LEU A 155 -26.73 4.37 35.06
N GLY A 156 -26.58 5.48 34.35
CA GLY A 156 -25.82 6.66 34.77
C GLY A 156 -26.42 7.32 36.01
N THR A 157 -27.76 7.41 36.08
CA THR A 157 -28.48 7.85 37.29
C THR A 157 -28.14 6.95 38.48
N TRP A 158 -28.09 5.63 38.26
CA TRP A 158 -27.79 4.66 39.31
C TRP A 158 -26.32 4.66 39.74
N TYR A 159 -25.41 4.97 38.80
CA TYR A 159 -23.97 5.11 39.02
C TYR A 159 -23.66 6.37 39.84
N LEU A 160 -24.31 7.49 39.52
CA LEU A 160 -24.03 8.80 40.14
C LEU A 160 -24.86 9.12 41.40
N LEU A 161 -25.50 8.14 42.04
CA LEU A 161 -26.30 8.41 43.24
C LEU A 161 -25.44 9.00 44.38
N PRO A 162 -25.74 10.22 44.89
CA PRO A 162 -24.88 10.89 45.87
C PRO A 162 -24.65 10.11 47.16
N ASN A 163 -25.66 9.42 47.69
CA ASN A 163 -25.50 8.59 48.90
C ASN A 163 -24.47 7.46 48.69
N ARG A 164 -24.37 6.91 47.48
CA ARG A 164 -23.45 5.81 47.16
C ARG A 164 -22.03 6.30 46.97
N ILE A 165 -21.85 7.41 46.27
CA ILE A 165 -20.54 8.07 46.16
C ILE A 165 -20.05 8.49 47.55
N THR A 166 -20.94 8.99 48.42
CA THR A 166 -20.59 9.36 49.79
C THR A 166 -20.12 8.15 50.60
N LEU A 167 -20.73 6.98 50.42
CA LEU A 167 -20.30 5.73 51.05
C LEU A 167 -18.91 5.26 50.55
N LEU A 168 -18.59 5.50 49.27
CA LEU A 168 -17.30 5.10 48.68
C LEU A 168 -16.11 5.96 49.12
N TYR A 169 -16.31 7.25 49.40
CA TYR A 169 -15.23 8.22 49.68
C TYR A 169 -15.26 8.86 51.06
N GLY A 170 -16.38 8.77 51.79
CA GLY A 170 -16.53 9.39 53.11
C GLY A 170 -16.45 10.92 53.14
N SER A 171 -16.50 11.61 51.98
CA SER A 171 -16.37 13.06 51.89
C SER A 171 -17.48 13.70 51.04
N ILE A 172 -18.21 14.66 51.63
CA ILE A 172 -19.32 15.35 50.98
C ILE A 172 -18.84 16.24 49.82
N GLY A 173 -17.67 16.88 49.99
CA GLY A 173 -17.06 17.73 48.96
C GLY A 173 -16.67 16.96 47.71
N GLY A 174 -16.02 15.79 47.87
CA GLY A 174 -15.66 14.91 46.75
C GLY A 174 -16.90 14.38 46.02
N THR A 175 -17.94 13.99 46.75
CA THR A 175 -19.21 13.56 46.17
C THR A 175 -19.87 14.63 45.30
N THR A 176 -19.87 15.89 45.74
CA THR A 176 -20.49 16.98 44.98
C THR A 176 -19.78 17.22 43.65
N LEU A 177 -18.43 17.20 43.65
CA LEU A 177 -17.62 17.34 42.44
C LEU A 177 -17.84 16.16 41.48
N LEU A 178 -17.79 14.93 41.99
CA LEU A 178 -18.03 13.72 41.18
C LEU A 178 -19.45 13.69 40.60
N PHE A 179 -20.45 14.16 41.34
CA PHE A 179 -21.82 14.25 40.86
C PHE A 179 -21.96 15.25 39.71
N PHE A 180 -21.49 16.49 39.90
CA PHE A 180 -21.62 17.55 38.90
C PHE A 180 -20.86 17.22 37.62
N PHE A 181 -19.57 16.89 37.73
CA PHE A 181 -18.77 16.56 36.56
C PHE A 181 -19.12 15.20 35.97
N GLY A 182 -19.62 14.25 36.76
CA GLY A 182 -20.15 12.98 36.27
C GLY A 182 -21.38 13.18 35.38
N TRP A 183 -22.33 14.03 35.79
CA TRP A 183 -23.48 14.37 34.96
C TRP A 183 -23.08 15.10 33.68
N MET A 184 -22.05 15.94 33.74
CA MET A 184 -21.47 16.55 32.53
C MET A 184 -20.94 15.48 31.56
N THR A 185 -20.19 14.49 32.05
CA THR A 185 -19.71 13.36 31.22
C THR A 185 -20.86 12.58 30.58
N LEU A 186 -21.94 12.30 31.32
CA LEU A 186 -23.12 11.63 30.78
C LEU A 186 -23.82 12.44 29.68
N CYS A 187 -24.01 13.75 29.90
CA CYS A 187 -24.61 14.64 28.89
C CYS A 187 -23.78 14.66 27.60
N ILE A 188 -22.46 14.73 27.71
CA ILE A 188 -21.52 14.69 26.58
C ILE A 188 -21.66 13.38 25.78
N GLY A 189 -21.77 12.24 26.46
CA GLY A 189 -21.91 10.94 25.79
C GLY A 189 -23.29 10.68 25.18
N GLU A 190 -24.36 11.14 25.82
CA GLU A 190 -25.73 10.99 25.30
C GLU A 190 -26.05 11.96 24.17
N TYR A 191 -25.49 13.18 24.19
CA TYR A 191 -25.69 14.15 23.12
C TYR A 191 -25.16 13.63 21.78
N SER A 192 -23.98 13.01 21.76
CA SER A 192 -23.40 12.42 20.56
C SER A 192 -24.25 11.28 19.98
N LEU A 193 -24.99 10.60 20.85
CA LEU A 193 -25.81 9.45 20.48
C LEU A 193 -27.11 9.90 19.79
N ILE A 194 -27.80 10.91 20.34
CA ILE A 194 -29.16 11.29 19.94
C ILE A 194 -29.17 12.46 18.96
N VAL A 195 -28.35 13.50 19.19
CA VAL A 195 -28.52 14.80 18.52
C VAL A 195 -27.53 14.93 17.37
N ASN A 196 -26.25 15.17 17.67
CA ASN A 196 -25.21 15.34 16.67
C ASN A 196 -23.91 14.69 17.14
N THR A 197 -23.27 13.94 16.27
CA THR A 197 -21.97 13.31 16.54
C THR A 197 -20.85 14.33 16.41
N ALA A 198 -20.00 14.43 17.43
CA ALA A 198 -18.75 15.18 17.31
C ALA A 198 -17.83 14.54 16.26
N THR A 199 -17.04 15.38 15.58
CA THR A 199 -15.84 14.91 14.89
C THR A 199 -14.82 14.53 15.96
N GLU A 200 -14.49 13.24 16.04
CA GLU A 200 -13.54 12.72 17.02
C GLU A 200 -12.09 12.89 16.53
N THR A 201 -11.16 13.06 17.47
CA THR A 201 -9.71 13.08 17.19
C THR A 201 -9.15 11.69 16.89
N ALA A 202 -9.81 10.64 17.39
CA ALA A 202 -9.46 9.25 17.14
C ALA A 202 -10.37 8.65 16.05
N THR A 203 -9.90 8.68 14.81
CA THR A 203 -10.60 8.11 13.64
C THR A 203 -9.81 6.95 13.07
N PHE A 204 -10.42 5.75 13.02
CA PHE A 204 -9.78 4.56 12.44
C PHE A 204 -10.27 4.26 11.02
N GLN A 205 -11.59 4.24 10.80
CA GLN A 205 -12.20 4.23 9.48
C GLN A 205 -12.47 5.66 9.00
N THR A 206 -12.18 5.91 7.73
CA THR A 206 -12.41 7.22 7.10
C THR A 206 -13.87 7.43 6.75
N GLU A 207 -14.57 6.36 6.34
CA GLU A 207 -16.00 6.37 6.08
C GLU A 207 -16.76 5.61 7.17
N ASP A 208 -17.61 6.32 7.93
CA ASP A 208 -18.52 5.70 8.89
C ASP A 208 -19.76 5.13 8.16
N THR A 209 -19.57 3.93 7.60
CA THR A 209 -20.61 3.19 6.86
C THR A 209 -21.73 2.70 7.77
N TYR A 210 -21.40 2.24 8.98
CA TYR A 210 -22.36 1.61 9.91
C TYR A 210 -22.80 2.52 11.07
N GLU A 211 -22.37 3.78 11.10
CA GLU A 211 -22.65 4.73 12.20
C GLU A 211 -22.08 4.26 13.55
N ILE A 212 -20.83 3.79 13.54
CA ILE A 212 -20.10 3.32 14.72
C ILE A 212 -19.61 4.49 15.58
N THR A 213 -19.27 5.63 14.96
CA THR A 213 -18.75 6.82 15.65
C THR A 213 -19.66 7.30 16.79
N PRO A 214 -21.00 7.41 16.62
CA PRO A 214 -21.89 7.78 17.73
C PRO A 214 -21.86 6.85 18.96
N LEU A 215 -21.37 5.62 18.82
CA LEU A 215 -21.31 4.63 19.90
C LEU A 215 -20.05 4.75 20.77
N MET A 216 -19.05 5.53 20.33
CA MET A 216 -17.78 5.75 21.02
C MET A 216 -17.95 6.09 22.51
N ARG A 217 -18.54 7.25 22.79
CA ARG A 217 -18.67 7.80 24.14
C ARG A 217 -19.59 6.95 25.03
N PRO A 218 -20.78 6.53 24.55
CA PRO A 218 -21.62 5.53 25.21
C PRO A 218 -20.90 4.27 25.68
N LEU A 219 -20.04 3.71 24.84
CA LEU A 219 -19.35 2.45 25.12
C LEU A 219 -18.40 2.57 26.30
N TYR A 220 -17.63 3.66 26.38
CA TYR A 220 -16.75 3.90 27.54
C TYR A 220 -17.55 4.15 28.82
N ILE A 221 -18.65 4.91 28.76
CA ILE A 221 -19.54 5.09 29.91
C ILE A 221 -20.04 3.73 30.42
N PHE A 222 -20.45 2.84 29.50
CA PHE A 222 -20.90 1.50 29.85
C PHE A 222 -19.81 0.65 30.54
N PHE A 223 -18.54 0.76 30.13
CA PHE A 223 -17.44 0.05 30.81
C PHE A 223 -17.22 0.51 32.26
N PHE A 224 -17.38 1.80 32.55
CA PHE A 224 -17.24 2.28 33.93
C PHE A 224 -18.40 1.80 34.80
N VAL A 225 -19.62 1.89 34.26
CA VAL A 225 -20.82 1.38 34.93
C VAL A 225 -20.74 -0.13 35.14
N SER A 226 -20.22 -0.91 34.19
CA SER A 226 -20.18 -2.37 34.30
C SER A 226 -19.28 -2.85 35.44
N VAL A 227 -18.16 -2.16 35.71
CA VAL A 227 -17.28 -2.46 36.86
C VAL A 227 -17.98 -2.15 38.18
N ASP A 228 -18.72 -1.04 38.25
CA ASP A 228 -19.51 -0.71 39.44
C ASP A 228 -20.67 -1.70 39.67
N LEU A 229 -21.35 -2.14 38.60
CA LEU A 229 -22.33 -3.22 38.68
C LEU A 229 -21.69 -4.52 39.15
N ALA A 230 -20.52 -4.88 38.63
CA ALA A 230 -19.78 -6.05 39.08
C ALA A 230 -19.43 -5.95 40.57
N HIS A 231 -18.98 -4.79 41.05
CA HIS A 231 -18.73 -4.56 42.48
C HIS A 231 -20.00 -4.75 43.33
N ARG A 232 -21.16 -4.34 42.82
CA ARG A 232 -22.45 -4.49 43.52
C ARG A 232 -22.92 -5.94 43.61
N PHE A 233 -22.70 -6.74 42.57
CA PHE A 233 -23.19 -8.13 42.50
C PHE A 233 -22.18 -9.17 42.99
N LEU A 234 -20.87 -8.89 42.92
CA LEU A 234 -19.81 -9.77 43.40
C LEU A 234 -19.37 -9.34 44.80
N VAL A 235 -19.92 -9.98 45.82
CA VAL A 235 -19.66 -9.66 47.24
C VAL A 235 -18.24 -10.09 47.64
N ASN A 236 -17.52 -9.22 48.38
CA ASN A 236 -16.23 -9.46 49.06
C ASN A 236 -14.93 -9.54 48.21
N ILE A 237 -14.73 -8.65 47.24
CA ILE A 237 -13.41 -8.49 46.58
C ILE A 237 -12.86 -7.07 46.84
N PRO A 238 -11.86 -6.88 47.72
CA PRO A 238 -11.33 -5.55 48.05
C PRO A 238 -10.67 -4.88 46.84
N ALA A 239 -10.05 -5.64 45.94
CA ALA A 239 -9.47 -5.10 44.72
C ALA A 239 -10.51 -4.41 43.82
N LEU A 240 -11.74 -4.95 43.77
CA LEU A 240 -12.82 -4.42 42.93
C LEU A 240 -13.38 -3.10 43.49
N GLU A 241 -13.37 -2.94 44.82
CA GLU A 241 -13.72 -1.68 45.49
C GLU A 241 -12.71 -0.57 45.15
N HIS A 242 -11.41 -0.85 45.26
CA HIS A 242 -10.36 0.12 44.90
C HIS A 242 -10.42 0.49 43.41
N MET A 243 -10.65 -0.49 42.54
CA MET A 243 -10.86 -0.24 41.11
C MET A 243 -12.08 0.64 40.87
N ASN A 244 -13.19 0.38 41.57
CA ASN A 244 -14.40 1.19 41.45
C ASN A 244 -14.15 2.65 41.88
N GLN A 245 -13.42 2.87 42.98
CA GLN A 245 -13.01 4.21 43.39
C GLN A 245 -12.18 4.89 42.29
N ILE A 246 -11.10 4.26 41.81
CA ILE A 246 -10.25 4.85 40.76
C ILE A 246 -11.06 5.20 39.50
N LEU A 247 -12.00 4.33 39.09
CA LEU A 247 -12.84 4.56 37.93
C LEU A 247 -13.81 5.73 38.12
N HIS A 248 -14.39 5.94 39.30
CA HIS A 248 -15.22 7.12 39.55
C HIS A 248 -14.43 8.43 39.39
N ILE A 249 -13.15 8.46 39.79
CA ILE A 249 -12.27 9.63 39.56
C ILE A 249 -11.99 9.79 38.06
N LEU A 250 -11.61 8.69 37.39
CA LEU A 250 -11.28 8.71 35.97
C LEU A 250 -12.49 9.06 35.08
N PHE A 251 -13.72 8.77 35.53
CA PHE A 251 -14.96 9.08 34.83
C PHE A 251 -15.15 10.59 34.59
N VAL A 252 -14.67 11.43 35.52
CA VAL A 252 -14.68 12.90 35.38
C VAL A 252 -13.70 13.38 34.31
N PHE A 253 -12.62 12.64 34.07
CA PHE A 253 -11.61 12.98 33.06
C PHE A 253 -11.90 12.41 31.66
N LEU A 254 -12.96 11.62 31.52
CA LEU A 254 -13.34 10.98 30.26
C LEU A 254 -13.53 11.98 29.10
N PRO A 255 -14.15 13.18 29.28
CA PRO A 255 -14.21 14.21 28.24
C PRO A 255 -12.84 14.66 27.74
N PHE A 256 -11.84 14.76 28.61
CA PHE A 256 -10.48 15.12 28.23
C PHE A 256 -9.80 13.99 27.44
N LEU A 257 -10.01 12.73 27.86
CA LEU A 257 -9.45 11.57 27.15
C LEU A 257 -10.06 11.40 25.74
N TRP A 258 -11.35 11.69 25.56
CA TRP A 258 -11.97 11.77 24.23
C TRP A 258 -11.39 12.92 23.41
N ALA A 259 -11.29 14.12 23.98
CA ALA A 259 -10.76 15.28 23.27
C ALA A 259 -9.31 15.08 22.81
N LEU A 260 -8.46 14.48 23.65
CA LEU A 260 -7.07 14.18 23.31
C LEU A 260 -6.92 13.01 22.32
N GLY A 261 -7.97 12.23 22.06
CA GLY A 261 -7.93 11.10 21.13
C GLY A 261 -7.15 9.90 21.66
N THR A 262 -7.02 9.76 22.97
CA THR A 262 -6.32 8.61 23.59
C THR A 262 -7.17 7.34 23.55
N LEU A 263 -8.50 7.50 23.49
CA LEU A 263 -9.46 6.40 23.51
C LEU A 263 -9.82 5.96 22.08
N PRO A 264 -9.68 4.66 21.74
CA PRO A 264 -9.90 4.16 20.38
C PRO A 264 -11.37 4.01 20.01
N PRO A 265 -11.73 4.15 18.72
CA PRO A 265 -13.08 3.83 18.22
C PRO A 265 -13.44 2.36 18.45
N PRO A 266 -14.73 2.00 18.60
CA PRO A 266 -15.14 0.65 18.94
C PRO A 266 -14.56 -0.41 18.00
N ASP A 267 -14.56 -0.12 16.70
CA ASP A 267 -13.98 -0.97 15.66
C ASP A 267 -12.48 -1.22 15.88
N ALA A 268 -11.69 -0.18 16.15
CA ALA A 268 -10.27 -0.32 16.48
C ALA A 268 -10.06 -1.00 17.84
N LEU A 269 -10.87 -0.67 18.84
CA LEU A 269 -10.77 -1.20 20.20
C LEU A 269 -10.97 -2.72 20.21
N PHE A 270 -12.03 -3.22 19.56
CA PHE A 270 -12.32 -4.65 19.52
C PHE A 270 -11.22 -5.42 18.79
N LEU A 271 -10.79 -4.94 17.63
CA LEU A 271 -9.70 -5.57 16.87
C LEU A 271 -8.39 -5.56 17.65
N TRP A 272 -8.02 -4.42 18.24
CA TRP A 272 -6.82 -4.29 19.07
C TRP A 272 -6.89 -5.19 20.31
N ALA A 273 -8.02 -5.21 21.03
CA ALA A 273 -8.17 -6.04 22.22
C ALA A 273 -8.08 -7.53 21.90
N MET A 274 -8.72 -7.97 20.80
CA MET A 274 -8.60 -9.34 20.32
C MET A 274 -7.15 -9.70 19.96
N GLU A 275 -6.43 -8.81 19.28
CA GLU A 275 -5.02 -8.99 18.96
C GLU A 275 -4.16 -9.08 20.21
N GLN A 276 -4.32 -8.17 21.18
CA GLN A 276 -3.56 -8.20 22.45
C GLN A 276 -3.82 -9.48 23.25
N VAL A 277 -5.08 -9.92 23.35
CA VAL A 277 -5.43 -11.17 24.06
C VAL A 277 -4.87 -12.38 23.32
N LEU A 278 -4.94 -12.39 21.97
CA LEU A 278 -4.39 -13.48 21.17
C LEU A 278 -2.87 -13.58 21.32
N GLU A 279 -2.14 -12.48 21.20
CA GLU A 279 -0.69 -12.42 21.26
C GLU A 279 -0.16 -12.72 22.68
N PHE A 280 -0.59 -11.93 23.67
CA PHE A 280 -0.04 -12.04 25.02
C PHE A 280 -0.73 -13.10 25.88
N GLY A 281 -2.05 -13.24 25.76
CA GLY A 281 -2.84 -14.17 26.58
C GLY A 281 -2.85 -15.60 26.04
N LEU A 282 -2.94 -15.77 24.72
CA LEU A 282 -3.13 -17.08 24.07
C LEU A 282 -1.92 -17.53 23.23
N GLY A 283 -0.84 -16.74 23.18
CA GLY A 283 0.45 -17.10 22.56
C GLY A 283 0.46 -17.12 21.03
N GLY A 284 -0.45 -16.40 20.37
CA GLY A 284 -0.51 -16.25 18.92
C GLY A 284 0.36 -15.12 18.36
N SER A 285 0.14 -14.77 17.10
CA SER A 285 0.74 -13.62 16.40
C SER A 285 -0.35 -12.61 16.04
N SER A 286 0.02 -11.37 15.70
CA SER A 286 -0.87 -10.53 14.90
C SER A 286 -1.20 -11.23 13.58
N MET A 287 -2.42 -11.03 13.11
CA MET A 287 -2.96 -11.75 11.96
C MET A 287 -3.05 -10.84 10.75
N SER A 288 -2.78 -11.39 9.58
CA SER A 288 -2.77 -10.67 8.30
C SER A 288 -4.13 -10.10 7.86
N THR A 289 -5.24 -10.60 8.41
CA THR A 289 -6.60 -10.13 8.10
C THR A 289 -7.52 -10.21 9.33
N HIS A 290 -8.55 -9.36 9.39
CA HIS A 290 -9.54 -9.34 10.48
C HIS A 290 -10.31 -10.66 10.63
N LEU A 291 -10.66 -11.32 9.53
CA LEU A 291 -11.33 -12.62 9.56
C LEU A 291 -10.42 -13.69 10.18
N ARG A 292 -9.15 -13.71 9.78
CA ARG A 292 -8.15 -14.63 10.34
C ARG A 292 -7.92 -14.37 11.83
N LEU A 293 -7.89 -13.10 12.25
CA LEU A 293 -7.82 -12.71 13.66
C LEU A 293 -8.98 -13.31 14.47
N LEU A 294 -10.22 -13.16 13.98
CA LEU A 294 -11.41 -13.71 14.64
C LEU A 294 -11.37 -15.23 14.75
N VAL A 295 -11.07 -15.93 13.66
CA VAL A 295 -11.01 -17.41 13.64
C VAL A 295 -9.91 -17.91 14.58
N MET A 296 -8.71 -17.34 14.51
CA MET A 296 -7.61 -17.75 15.38
C MET A 296 -7.87 -17.43 16.85
N PHE A 297 -8.51 -16.30 17.15
CA PHE A 297 -8.94 -15.96 18.50
C PHE A 297 -9.91 -17.00 19.08
N ILE A 298 -10.97 -17.34 18.34
CA ILE A 298 -11.98 -18.32 18.77
C ILE A 298 -11.36 -19.70 18.99
N LEU A 299 -10.54 -20.17 18.04
CA LEU A 299 -9.87 -21.46 18.17
C LEU A 299 -8.93 -21.49 19.38
N SER A 300 -8.14 -20.44 19.57
CA SER A 300 -7.17 -20.37 20.68
C SER A 300 -7.86 -20.26 22.04
N ALA A 301 -8.90 -19.43 22.16
CA ALA A 301 -9.71 -19.34 23.36
C ALA A 301 -10.42 -20.67 23.65
N GLY A 302 -10.93 -21.33 22.60
CA GLY A 302 -11.48 -22.68 22.67
C GLY A 302 -10.48 -23.67 23.25
N THR A 303 -9.22 -23.68 22.80
CA THR A 303 -8.19 -24.58 23.34
C THR A 303 -7.88 -24.34 24.82
N ALA A 304 -7.85 -23.07 25.26
CA ALA A 304 -7.70 -22.77 26.68
C ALA A 304 -8.91 -23.29 27.46
N ILE A 305 -10.14 -23.00 27.02
CA ILE A 305 -11.36 -23.46 27.70
C ILE A 305 -11.42 -25.00 27.75
N THR A 306 -11.15 -25.71 26.66
CA THR A 306 -11.20 -27.17 26.64
C THR A 306 -10.15 -27.79 27.56
N SER A 307 -8.96 -27.21 27.64
CA SER A 307 -7.90 -27.70 28.52
C SER A 307 -8.28 -27.66 30.00
N TYR A 308 -9.12 -26.71 30.41
CA TYR A 308 -9.64 -26.62 31.76
C TYR A 308 -10.55 -27.81 32.13
N PHE A 309 -11.27 -28.37 31.16
CA PHE A 309 -12.22 -29.47 31.37
C PHE A 309 -11.61 -30.88 31.28
N ILE A 310 -10.37 -31.03 30.80
CA ILE A 310 -9.73 -32.34 30.68
C ILE A 310 -9.27 -32.81 32.07
N SER A 311 -9.76 -33.97 32.51
CA SER A 311 -9.47 -34.51 33.85
C SER A 311 -8.14 -35.27 33.98
N SER A 312 -7.47 -35.58 32.86
CA SER A 312 -6.19 -36.31 32.86
C SER A 312 -5.02 -35.35 32.71
N THR A 313 -4.03 -35.39 33.62
CA THR A 313 -2.83 -34.53 33.56
C THR A 313 -2.02 -34.76 32.28
N VAL A 314 -1.78 -36.02 31.93
CA VAL A 314 -1.14 -36.42 30.67
C VAL A 314 -1.98 -35.96 29.47
N GLY A 315 -3.31 -36.12 29.55
CA GLY A 315 -4.23 -35.71 28.49
C GLY A 315 -4.20 -34.20 28.24
N VAL A 316 -4.17 -33.38 29.30
CA VAL A 316 -4.04 -31.91 29.21
C VAL A 316 -2.73 -31.55 28.52
N VAL A 317 -1.59 -32.06 28.99
CA VAL A 317 -0.27 -31.70 28.44
C VAL A 317 -0.14 -32.08 26.97
N LEU A 318 -0.60 -33.27 26.58
CA LEU A 318 -0.63 -33.70 25.17
C LEU A 318 -1.55 -32.81 24.33
N PHE A 319 -2.73 -32.46 24.85
CA PHE A 319 -3.66 -31.57 24.19
C PHE A 319 -3.04 -30.17 23.96
N MET A 320 -2.43 -29.58 24.99
CA MET A 320 -1.76 -28.27 24.89
C MET A 320 -0.60 -28.30 23.89
N THR A 321 0.22 -29.34 23.94
CA THR A 321 1.40 -29.47 23.05
C THR A 321 0.98 -29.64 21.60
N GLY A 322 -0.01 -30.52 21.35
CA GLY A 322 -0.52 -30.78 20.01
C GLY A 322 -1.22 -29.58 19.40
N PHE A 323 -2.16 -28.96 20.12
CA PHE A 323 -2.86 -27.77 19.63
C PHE A 323 -1.96 -26.54 19.57
N GLY A 324 -0.99 -26.40 20.48
CA GLY A 324 0.03 -25.35 20.42
C GLY A 324 0.82 -25.40 19.11
N PHE A 325 1.22 -26.59 18.66
CA PHE A 325 1.87 -26.78 17.36
C PHE A 325 0.91 -26.51 16.19
N LEU A 326 -0.28 -27.13 16.19
CA LEU A 326 -1.26 -27.00 15.09
C LEU A 326 -1.71 -25.56 14.85
N LEU A 327 -1.96 -24.79 15.91
CA LEU A 327 -2.35 -23.37 15.83
C LEU A 327 -1.18 -22.45 15.44
N SER A 328 0.06 -22.95 15.49
CA SER A 328 1.25 -22.24 15.05
C SER A 328 1.58 -22.47 13.58
N LEU A 329 0.88 -23.39 12.89
CA LEU A 329 1.03 -23.68 11.47
C LEU A 329 0.11 -22.81 10.59
N ASN A 330 0.49 -22.62 9.32
CA ASN A 330 -0.36 -21.93 8.35
C ASN A 330 -1.38 -22.88 7.69
N LEU A 331 -2.43 -23.26 8.43
CA LEU A 331 -3.43 -24.24 7.98
C LEU A 331 -4.22 -23.78 6.73
N SER A 332 -4.40 -22.47 6.52
CA SER A 332 -5.15 -21.94 5.38
C SER A 332 -4.43 -22.16 4.04
N ASP A 333 -3.11 -22.02 4.01
CA ASP A 333 -2.31 -22.25 2.79
C ASP A 333 -2.29 -23.75 2.43
N ILE A 334 -2.22 -24.63 3.44
CA ILE A 334 -2.31 -26.08 3.26
C ILE A 334 -3.69 -26.47 2.71
N GLY A 335 -4.77 -25.90 3.27
CA GLY A 335 -6.14 -26.18 2.83
C GLY A 335 -6.44 -25.72 1.40
N HIS A 336 -6.00 -24.50 1.02
CA HIS A 336 -6.18 -23.98 -0.34
C HIS A 336 -5.40 -24.81 -1.37
N LYS A 337 -4.15 -25.18 -1.08
CA LYS A 337 -3.32 -26.01 -1.98
C LYS A 337 -3.88 -27.42 -2.21
N ILE A 338 -4.62 -27.97 -1.24
CA ILE A 338 -5.30 -29.26 -1.36
C ILE A 338 -6.65 -29.11 -2.11
N GLY A 339 -7.35 -27.99 -1.92
CA GLY A 339 -8.68 -27.73 -2.49
C GLY A 339 -8.68 -27.27 -3.96
N THR A 340 -7.64 -26.59 -4.44
CA THR A 340 -7.56 -26.14 -5.84
C THR A 340 -7.14 -27.28 -6.77
N LYS A 341 -8.11 -28.11 -7.16
CA LYS A 341 -8.08 -28.84 -8.44
C LYS A 341 -8.49 -27.88 -9.56
N SER A 342 -7.66 -26.90 -9.93
CA SER A 342 -7.93 -26.08 -11.12
C SER A 342 -7.08 -26.55 -12.30
N LYS A 343 -7.80 -26.84 -13.39
CA LYS A 343 -7.30 -27.02 -14.75
C LYS A 343 -6.56 -25.75 -15.17
N ASP A 344 -5.58 -25.89 -16.07
CA ASP A 344 -4.86 -24.82 -16.77
C ASP A 344 -3.70 -24.14 -16.01
N LEU A 345 -2.65 -24.90 -15.70
CA LEU A 345 -1.26 -24.41 -15.73
C LEU A 345 -0.31 -25.60 -15.94
N PRO A 346 0.79 -25.49 -16.73
CA PRO A 346 1.68 -26.61 -17.00
C PRO A 346 2.21 -27.21 -15.70
N SER A 347 2.28 -28.54 -15.66
CA SER A 347 2.75 -29.35 -14.53
C SER A 347 4.08 -28.86 -13.98
N SER A 348 4.04 -28.03 -12.94
CA SER A 348 5.21 -27.69 -12.14
C SER A 348 5.49 -28.79 -11.10
N PRO A 349 6.75 -28.97 -10.65
CA PRO A 349 7.16 -30.01 -9.70
C PRO A 349 6.63 -29.80 -8.26
N GLY A 350 5.63 -28.95 -8.05
CA GLY A 350 5.13 -28.55 -6.73
C GLY A 350 4.37 -29.62 -5.95
N LYS A 351 3.79 -30.64 -6.59
CA LYS A 351 2.98 -31.67 -5.90
C LYS A 351 3.79 -32.61 -4.99
N HIS A 352 5.04 -32.93 -5.37
CA HIS A 352 5.91 -33.78 -4.54
C HIS A 352 6.49 -33.03 -3.33
N PHE A 353 6.57 -31.71 -3.38
CA PHE A 353 7.10 -30.88 -2.30
C PHE A 353 6.11 -30.76 -1.14
N ILE A 354 4.82 -30.57 -1.44
CA ILE A 354 3.75 -30.41 -0.45
C ILE A 354 3.59 -31.65 0.46
N TRP A 355 3.70 -32.86 -0.11
CA TRP A 355 3.55 -34.08 0.70
C TRP A 355 4.74 -34.31 1.65
N LYS A 356 5.94 -33.90 1.25
CA LYS A 356 7.14 -33.95 2.11
C LYS A 356 7.03 -32.99 3.29
N GLU A 357 6.51 -31.78 3.08
CA GLU A 357 6.28 -30.80 4.15
C GLU A 357 5.24 -31.28 5.16
N CYS A 358 4.10 -31.80 4.69
CA CYS A 358 3.09 -32.38 5.56
C CYS A 358 3.64 -33.56 6.38
N LEU A 359 4.42 -34.44 5.76
CA LEU A 359 5.06 -35.57 6.44
C LEU A 359 6.05 -35.08 7.50
N PHE A 360 6.85 -34.05 7.20
CA PHE A 360 7.76 -33.43 8.16
C PHE A 360 7.03 -32.85 9.38
N TYR A 361 5.94 -32.11 9.18
CA TYR A 361 5.14 -31.59 10.29
C TYR A 361 4.48 -32.69 11.12
N ILE A 362 4.01 -33.77 10.50
CA ILE A 362 3.47 -34.94 11.21
C ILE A 362 4.56 -35.60 12.06
N ILE A 363 5.77 -35.77 11.52
CA ILE A 363 6.90 -36.33 12.29
C ILE A 363 7.20 -35.44 13.50
N ILE A 364 7.31 -34.12 13.33
CA ILE A 364 7.58 -33.20 14.45
C ILE A 364 6.49 -33.29 15.50
N LEU A 365 5.22 -33.29 15.10
CA LEU A 365 4.09 -33.39 16.02
C LEU A 365 4.15 -34.69 16.83
N VAL A 366 4.39 -35.83 16.18
CA VAL A 366 4.51 -37.13 16.85
C VAL A 366 5.69 -37.13 17.82
N LEU A 367 6.84 -36.59 17.43
CA LEU A 367 8.00 -36.49 18.33
C LEU A 367 7.72 -35.60 19.55
N ALA A 368 7.06 -34.45 19.36
CA ALA A 368 6.73 -33.53 20.45
C ALA A 368 5.73 -34.17 21.44
N LEU A 369 4.74 -34.89 20.94
CA LEU A 369 3.79 -35.64 21.78
C LEU A 369 4.45 -36.82 22.50
N LEU A 370 5.38 -37.52 21.85
CA LEU A 370 6.13 -38.60 22.48
C LEU A 370 7.04 -38.08 23.60
N GLU A 371 7.81 -37.02 23.35
CA GLU A 371 8.70 -36.42 24.35
C GLU A 371 7.91 -35.96 25.58
N THR A 372 6.83 -35.20 25.37
CA THR A 372 5.99 -34.71 26.48
C THR A 372 5.34 -35.83 27.28
N SER A 373 4.83 -36.87 26.61
CA SER A 373 4.25 -38.04 27.27
C SER A 373 5.27 -38.74 28.16
N LEU A 374 6.46 -39.02 27.62
CA LEU A 374 7.52 -39.73 28.34
C LEU A 374 8.03 -38.92 29.54
N LEU A 375 8.32 -37.63 29.34
CA LEU A 375 8.83 -36.78 30.42
C LEU A 375 7.78 -36.58 31.52
N HIS A 376 6.53 -36.30 31.17
CA HIS A 376 5.48 -36.06 32.16
C HIS A 376 5.06 -37.34 32.91
N HIS A 377 5.18 -38.52 32.29
CA HIS A 377 4.82 -39.79 32.92
C HIS A 377 5.95 -40.39 33.78
N PHE A 378 7.21 -40.30 33.33
CA PHE A 378 8.34 -40.98 33.98
C PHE A 378 9.20 -40.09 34.87
N ALA A 379 9.14 -38.75 34.74
CA ALA A 379 9.92 -37.88 35.60
C ALA A 379 9.26 -37.76 36.99
N GLY A 380 10.02 -38.11 38.04
CA GLY A 380 9.60 -37.84 39.41
C GLY A 380 9.49 -36.33 39.66
N PHE A 381 8.30 -35.86 40.02
CA PHE A 381 8.06 -34.46 40.36
C PHE A 381 8.74 -34.16 41.71
N SER A 382 9.90 -33.51 41.67
CA SER A 382 10.58 -33.02 42.88
C SER A 382 10.48 -31.50 42.93
N GLN A 383 10.26 -30.95 44.13
CA GLN A 383 10.40 -29.51 44.34
C GLN A 383 11.79 -29.06 43.87
N ILE A 384 11.82 -27.99 43.07
CA ILE A 384 12.97 -27.54 42.32
C ILE A 384 14.14 -27.27 43.28
N SER A 385 15.12 -28.17 43.25
CA SER A 385 16.42 -28.03 43.90
C SER A 385 17.49 -27.85 42.82
N LYS A 386 18.69 -27.41 43.19
CA LYS A 386 19.81 -27.24 42.23
C LYS A 386 20.16 -28.52 41.45
N SER A 387 19.66 -29.69 41.88
CA SER A 387 19.86 -31.00 41.25
C SER A 387 18.61 -31.61 40.60
N SER A 388 17.52 -30.85 40.41
CA SER A 388 16.33 -31.38 39.72
C SER A 388 16.55 -31.53 38.21
N SER A 389 15.81 -32.45 37.58
CA SER A 389 15.83 -32.64 36.12
C SER A 389 15.50 -31.35 35.36
N GLN A 390 14.55 -30.55 35.86
CA GLN A 390 14.20 -29.25 35.30
C GLN A 390 15.35 -28.23 35.38
N ALA A 391 16.18 -28.27 36.43
CA ALA A 391 17.36 -27.40 36.56
C ALA A 391 18.44 -27.75 35.52
N ILE A 392 18.64 -29.04 35.22
CA ILE A 392 19.59 -29.49 34.19
C ILE A 392 19.17 -28.97 32.81
N VAL A 393 17.89 -29.12 32.45
CA VAL A 393 17.35 -28.58 31.19
C VAL A 393 17.50 -27.06 31.14
N SER A 394 17.32 -26.37 32.27
CA SER A 394 17.48 -24.91 32.37
C SER A 394 18.90 -24.45 32.02
N TYR A 395 19.95 -25.13 32.52
CA TYR A 395 21.34 -24.82 32.13
C TYR A 395 21.58 -25.07 30.64
N GLY A 396 20.99 -26.13 30.08
CA GLY A 396 21.02 -26.39 28.64
C GLY A 396 20.39 -25.25 27.82
N LEU A 397 19.23 -24.75 28.24
CA LEU A 397 18.56 -23.61 27.60
C LEU A 397 19.38 -22.31 27.67
N MET A 398 20.09 -22.06 28.78
CA MET A 398 21.00 -20.91 28.89
C MET A 398 22.15 -20.98 27.90
N ILE A 399 22.81 -22.13 27.78
CA ILE A 399 23.90 -22.35 26.80
C ILE A 399 23.36 -22.19 25.39
N LEU A 400 22.19 -22.76 25.10
CA LEU A 400 21.54 -22.66 23.80
C LEU A 400 21.22 -21.21 23.41
N LEU A 401 20.72 -20.41 24.36
CA LEU A 401 20.46 -18.99 24.14
C LEU A 401 21.75 -18.23 23.78
N ILE A 402 22.85 -18.49 24.49
CA ILE A 402 24.16 -17.85 24.21
C ILE A 402 24.66 -18.23 22.82
N ILE A 403 24.58 -19.51 22.44
CA ILE A 403 24.98 -19.99 21.11
C ILE A 403 24.15 -19.31 20.02
N LEU A 404 22.83 -19.31 20.17
CA LEU A 404 21.91 -18.69 19.21
C LEU A 404 22.14 -17.18 19.08
N TRP A 405 22.38 -16.52 20.21
CA TRP A 405 22.72 -15.11 20.25
C TRP A 405 24.01 -14.82 19.46
N ILE A 406 25.09 -15.57 19.71
CA ILE A 406 26.36 -15.43 18.96
C ILE A 406 26.15 -15.66 17.46
N LEU A 407 25.44 -16.73 17.08
CA LEU A 407 25.16 -17.04 15.67
C LEU A 407 24.37 -15.93 14.97
N ARG A 408 23.45 -15.27 15.68
CA ARG A 408 22.68 -14.12 15.17
C ARG A 408 23.56 -12.90 14.96
N GLU A 409 24.41 -12.55 15.94
CA GLU A 409 25.31 -11.40 15.81
C GLU A 409 26.32 -11.60 14.66
N ILE A 410 26.79 -12.82 14.41
CA ILE A 410 27.67 -13.16 13.27
C ILE A 410 27.00 -12.87 11.91
N GLN A 411 25.67 -12.92 11.82
CA GLN A 411 24.94 -12.65 10.57
C GLN A 411 24.61 -11.17 10.37
N SER A 412 24.51 -10.43 11.47
CA SER A 412 24.17 -9.01 11.44
C SER A 412 25.32 -8.19 10.85
N LEU A 413 24.98 -7.07 10.20
CA LEU A 413 25.98 -6.11 9.73
C LEU A 413 26.71 -5.42 10.90
N TYR A 414 25.98 -5.12 11.98
CA TYR A 414 26.51 -4.44 13.18
C TYR A 414 26.28 -5.28 14.43
N ILE A 415 27.35 -5.61 15.13
CA ILE A 415 27.32 -6.26 16.45
C ILE A 415 26.83 -5.24 17.48
N PHE A 416 25.79 -5.60 18.24
CA PHE A 416 25.07 -4.72 19.16
C PHE A 416 24.53 -3.42 18.49
N GLY A 417 24.47 -3.36 17.15
CA GLY A 417 24.11 -2.15 16.41
C GLY A 417 25.20 -1.06 16.34
N ILE A 418 26.33 -1.23 17.06
CA ILE A 418 27.35 -0.19 17.21
C ILE A 418 28.61 -0.50 16.39
N PHE A 419 29.09 -1.75 16.45
CA PHE A 419 30.37 -2.14 15.86
C PHE A 419 30.14 -2.90 14.55
N ARG A 420 30.78 -2.49 13.45
CA ARG A 420 30.68 -3.23 12.20
C ARG A 420 31.23 -4.66 12.38
N ASN A 421 30.45 -5.65 11.96
CA ASN A 421 30.81 -7.04 12.07
C ASN A 421 31.99 -7.38 11.13
N PRO A 422 33.11 -7.90 11.65
CA PRO A 422 34.27 -8.26 10.83
C PRO A 422 34.02 -9.44 9.89
N PHE A 423 33.02 -10.28 10.17
CA PHE A 423 32.64 -11.43 9.35
C PHE A 423 31.72 -11.08 8.18
N TYR A 424 31.13 -9.87 8.17
CA TYR A 424 30.28 -9.43 7.08
C TYR A 424 31.12 -9.06 5.84
N PRO A 425 30.65 -9.35 4.60
CA PRO A 425 31.38 -9.01 3.39
C PRO A 425 31.74 -7.51 3.32
N LYS A 426 33.00 -7.21 2.97
CA LYS A 426 33.53 -5.84 2.92
C LYS A 426 33.45 -5.21 1.53
N ASP A 427 33.53 -6.03 0.48
CA ASP A 427 33.60 -5.57 -0.91
C ASP A 427 32.27 -5.88 -1.59
N VAL A 428 31.43 -4.87 -1.76
CA VAL A 428 30.12 -4.99 -2.44
C VAL A 428 30.27 -4.76 -3.94
N GLN A 429 31.27 -3.99 -4.37
CA GLN A 429 31.52 -3.63 -5.77
C GLN A 429 31.87 -4.83 -6.65
N ILE A 430 32.48 -5.89 -6.11
CA ILE A 430 32.75 -7.14 -6.84
C ILE A 430 31.70 -8.18 -6.45
N MET A 431 30.62 -8.23 -7.23
CA MET A 431 29.47 -9.12 -7.02
C MET A 431 29.88 -10.58 -6.77
N THR A 432 30.84 -11.12 -7.52
CA THR A 432 31.28 -12.52 -7.40
C THR A 432 31.92 -12.83 -6.04
N VAL A 433 32.75 -11.93 -5.52
CA VAL A 433 33.40 -12.07 -4.20
C VAL A 433 32.39 -11.89 -3.08
N PHE A 434 31.42 -10.98 -3.26
CA PHE A 434 30.33 -10.78 -2.32
C PHE A 434 29.49 -12.06 -2.18
N LEU A 435 29.05 -12.63 -3.30
CA LEU A 435 28.26 -13.87 -3.33
C LEU A 435 29.00 -15.03 -2.67
N GLU A 436 30.30 -15.22 -2.95
CA GLU A 436 31.08 -16.29 -2.32
C GLU A 436 31.12 -16.15 -0.79
N LYS A 437 31.41 -14.95 -0.27
CA LYS A 437 31.43 -14.70 1.19
C LYS A 437 30.03 -14.86 1.80
N GLN A 438 28.99 -14.44 1.10
CA GLN A 438 27.59 -14.60 1.53
C GLN A 438 27.22 -16.09 1.65
N THR A 439 27.68 -16.96 0.75
CA THR A 439 27.42 -18.41 0.88
C THR A 439 28.00 -19.01 2.17
N ARG A 440 29.12 -18.49 2.67
CA ARG A 440 29.72 -18.93 3.95
C ARG A 440 28.85 -18.53 5.14
N LEU A 441 28.32 -17.31 5.14
CA LEU A 441 27.37 -16.84 6.16
C LEU A 441 26.04 -17.62 6.09
N MET A 442 25.60 -18.01 4.90
CA MET A 442 24.42 -18.87 4.73
C MET A 442 24.58 -20.22 5.43
N LYS A 443 25.76 -20.85 5.39
CA LYS A 443 26.02 -22.11 6.12
C LYS A 443 25.85 -21.94 7.62
N ILE A 444 26.32 -20.83 8.19
CA ILE A 444 26.13 -20.49 9.62
C ILE A 444 24.64 -20.29 9.92
N GLY A 445 23.90 -19.65 9.00
CA GLY A 445 22.46 -19.50 9.12
C GLY A 445 21.67 -20.77 9.08
N ILE A 446 22.07 -21.75 8.29
CA ILE A 446 21.47 -23.09 8.32
C ILE A 446 21.64 -23.72 9.71
N VAL A 447 22.83 -23.61 10.32
CA VAL A 447 23.07 -24.12 11.68
C VAL A 447 22.19 -23.42 12.71
N ARG A 448 22.16 -22.08 12.70
CA ARG A 448 21.28 -21.29 13.59
C ARG A 448 19.83 -21.71 13.42
N ARG A 449 19.39 -21.88 12.18
CA ARG A 449 18.02 -22.25 11.87
C ARG A 449 17.68 -23.65 12.40
N ILE A 450 18.53 -24.66 12.20
CA ILE A 450 18.30 -26.01 12.76
C ILE A 450 18.20 -25.95 14.29
N LEU A 451 19.07 -25.17 14.94
CA LEU A 451 19.01 -24.99 16.40
C LEU A 451 17.70 -24.30 16.85
N LEU A 452 17.22 -23.29 16.10
CA LEU A 452 15.98 -22.58 16.39
C LEU A 452 14.72 -23.39 16.07
N THR A 453 14.66 -24.11 14.95
CA THR A 453 13.43 -24.79 14.52
C THR A 453 13.29 -26.18 15.12
N LEU A 454 14.40 -26.86 15.42
CA LEU A 454 14.38 -28.23 15.93
C LEU A 454 14.79 -28.29 17.40
N VAL A 455 16.02 -27.88 17.74
CA VAL A 455 16.59 -28.15 19.08
C VAL A 455 15.92 -27.33 20.18
N SER A 456 15.71 -26.04 19.96
CA SER A 456 15.17 -25.12 20.97
C SER A 456 13.72 -25.45 21.37
N PRO A 457 12.81 -25.76 20.41
CA PRO A 457 11.44 -26.13 20.75
C PRO A 457 11.36 -27.37 21.65
N PHE A 458 12.05 -28.46 21.30
CA PHE A 458 12.05 -29.69 22.11
C PHE A 458 12.67 -29.44 23.50
N ALA A 459 13.78 -28.69 23.59
CA ALA A 459 14.36 -28.35 24.89
C ALA A 459 13.40 -27.53 25.79
N MET A 460 12.62 -26.61 25.22
CA MET A 460 11.62 -25.85 25.98
C MET A 460 10.39 -26.69 26.35
N ILE A 461 9.97 -27.59 25.47
CA ILE A 461 8.90 -28.56 25.74
C ILE A 461 9.29 -29.48 26.89
N ALA A 462 10.55 -29.94 26.93
CA ALA A 462 11.09 -30.68 28.05
C ALA A 462 11.05 -29.86 29.35
N PHE A 463 11.44 -28.59 29.31
CA PHE A 463 11.34 -27.71 30.48
C PHE A 463 9.90 -27.54 30.99
N LEU A 464 8.94 -27.32 30.09
CA LEU A 464 7.54 -27.10 30.44
C LEU A 464 6.86 -28.37 30.96
N SER A 465 7.13 -29.53 30.35
CA SER A 465 6.51 -30.82 30.71
C SER A 465 6.96 -31.36 32.08
N LEU A 466 8.14 -30.95 32.55
CA LEU A 466 8.71 -31.31 33.86
C LEU A 466 8.17 -30.46 35.02
N ASP A 467 7.32 -29.47 34.75
CA ASP A 467 6.83 -28.55 35.79
C ASP A 467 5.76 -29.20 36.69
N SER A 468 5.95 -29.03 38.00
CA SER A 468 5.04 -29.50 39.05
C SER A 468 3.65 -28.84 39.01
N SER A 469 3.52 -27.59 38.52
CA SER A 469 2.21 -26.90 38.49
C SER A 469 1.21 -27.55 37.54
N LEU A 470 1.66 -28.37 36.58
CA LEU A 470 0.79 -29.12 35.67
C LEU A 470 -0.05 -30.20 36.38
N GLN A 471 0.26 -30.53 37.64
CA GLN A 471 -0.57 -31.41 38.48
C GLN A 471 -1.83 -30.71 39.02
N GLY A 472 -1.88 -29.37 39.02
CA GLY A 472 -3.02 -28.58 39.45
C GLY A 472 -4.16 -28.62 38.43
N LEU A 473 -4.93 -29.71 38.42
CA LEU A 473 -6.11 -29.85 37.57
C LEU A 473 -7.13 -28.74 37.84
N HIS A 474 -7.84 -28.32 36.79
CA HIS A 474 -8.94 -27.34 36.86
C HIS A 474 -8.54 -25.96 37.42
N SER A 475 -7.27 -25.55 37.28
CA SER A 475 -6.90 -24.16 37.52
C SER A 475 -6.93 -23.34 36.22
N VAL A 476 -7.63 -22.21 36.25
CA VAL A 476 -7.69 -21.24 35.13
C VAL A 476 -6.28 -20.68 34.84
N SER A 477 -5.46 -20.48 35.87
CA SER A 477 -4.08 -20.01 35.74
C SER A 477 -3.21 -20.97 34.94
N VAL A 478 -3.31 -22.26 35.23
CA VAL A 478 -2.57 -23.34 34.55
C VAL A 478 -3.05 -23.47 33.12
N SER A 479 -4.37 -23.48 32.91
CA SER A 479 -4.98 -23.59 31.59
C SER A 479 -4.52 -22.47 30.63
N ILE A 480 -4.63 -21.20 31.03
CA ILE A 480 -4.23 -20.05 30.19
C ILE A 480 -2.70 -19.94 30.10
N GLY A 481 -2.00 -20.08 31.22
CA GLY A 481 -0.54 -19.93 31.25
C GLY A 481 0.19 -20.98 30.42
N PHE A 482 -0.21 -22.25 30.51
CA PHE A 482 0.44 -23.33 29.76
C PHE A 482 -0.05 -23.47 28.31
N THR A 483 -1.32 -23.16 27.98
CA THR A 483 -1.73 -23.06 26.56
C THR A 483 -0.84 -22.07 25.82
N ARG A 484 -0.68 -20.86 26.39
CA ARG A 484 0.20 -19.83 25.87
C ARG A 484 1.64 -20.34 25.75
N ALA A 485 2.19 -20.91 26.83
CA ALA A 485 3.60 -21.32 26.85
C ALA A 485 3.90 -22.38 25.79
N PHE A 486 3.09 -23.46 25.70
CA PHE A 486 3.29 -24.52 24.70
C PHE A 486 3.11 -24.03 23.26
N ARG A 487 2.24 -23.04 23.01
CA ARG A 487 2.11 -22.43 21.69
C ARG A 487 3.30 -21.53 21.36
N MET A 488 3.72 -20.68 22.29
CA MET A 488 4.78 -19.68 22.07
C MET A 488 6.12 -20.31 21.69
N VAL A 489 6.41 -21.52 22.19
CA VAL A 489 7.54 -22.38 21.78
C VAL A 489 7.65 -22.50 20.26
N TRP A 490 6.51 -22.67 19.57
CA TRP A 490 6.43 -22.84 18.13
C TRP A 490 6.17 -21.52 17.39
N GLN A 491 5.33 -20.65 17.94
CA GLN A 491 4.92 -19.40 17.32
C GLN A 491 6.09 -18.39 17.21
N ASN A 492 6.89 -18.24 18.28
CA ASN A 492 8.04 -17.35 18.32
C ASN A 492 9.11 -17.90 19.28
N THR A 493 9.84 -18.90 18.79
CA THR A 493 10.80 -19.69 19.57
C THR A 493 11.91 -18.86 20.20
N GLU A 494 12.43 -17.85 19.51
CA GLU A 494 13.54 -17.03 20.02
C GLU A 494 13.10 -16.20 21.24
N ASN A 495 11.92 -15.59 21.17
CA ASN A 495 11.33 -14.86 22.31
C ASN A 495 10.92 -15.80 23.45
N ALA A 496 10.35 -16.98 23.12
CA ALA A 496 10.01 -17.99 24.12
C ALA A 496 11.25 -18.47 24.89
N LEU A 497 12.38 -18.64 24.20
CA LEU A 497 13.64 -19.06 24.81
C LEU A 497 14.15 -17.99 25.78
N ILE A 498 14.11 -16.71 25.39
CA ILE A 498 14.49 -15.60 26.27
C ILE A 498 13.59 -15.56 27.51
N GLU A 499 12.27 -15.66 27.35
CA GLU A 499 11.30 -15.72 28.48
C GLU A 499 11.63 -16.87 29.43
N THR A 500 11.87 -18.07 28.89
CA THR A 500 12.15 -19.29 29.67
C THR A 500 13.48 -19.19 30.41
N VAL A 501 14.52 -18.62 29.78
CA VAL A 501 15.81 -18.40 30.42
C VAL A 501 15.71 -17.35 31.54
N ILE A 502 14.97 -16.26 31.36
CA ILE A 502 14.77 -15.26 32.41
C ILE A 502 14.07 -15.89 33.62
N VAL A 503 12.97 -16.61 33.38
CA VAL A 503 12.20 -17.30 34.43
C VAL A 503 13.06 -18.33 35.17
N SER A 504 13.81 -19.17 34.45
CA SER A 504 14.66 -20.18 35.08
C SER A 504 15.84 -19.57 35.83
N THR A 505 16.46 -18.50 35.32
CA THR A 505 17.57 -17.80 35.98
C THR A 505 17.11 -17.14 37.29
N ILE A 506 15.97 -16.45 37.29
CA ILE A 506 15.38 -15.86 38.49
C ILE A 506 15.09 -16.95 39.54
N HIS A 507 14.53 -18.09 39.09
CA HIS A 507 14.21 -19.20 39.96
C HIS A 507 15.45 -19.90 40.58
N LEU A 508 16.57 -19.93 39.85
CA LEU A 508 17.84 -20.52 40.33
C LEU A 508 18.62 -19.59 41.27
N ILE A 509 18.48 -18.26 41.12
CA ILE A 509 19.23 -17.25 41.89
C ILE A 509 18.47 -16.81 43.14
N SER A 510 17.15 -16.58 43.06
CA SER A 510 16.36 -16.01 44.15
C SER A 510 15.61 -17.08 44.94
N SER A 511 16.07 -17.35 46.16
CA SER A 511 15.30 -18.11 47.17
C SER A 511 14.34 -17.24 47.99
N ALA A 512 14.42 -15.91 47.84
CA ALA A 512 13.69 -14.95 48.67
C ALA A 512 12.38 -14.48 48.01
N ASP A 513 11.30 -14.48 48.80
CA ASP A 513 9.91 -14.13 48.46
C ASP A 513 9.68 -12.66 48.04
N ILE A 514 10.73 -11.89 47.76
CA ILE A 514 10.66 -10.41 47.76
C ILE A 514 10.02 -9.84 46.49
N TRP A 515 10.07 -10.52 45.34
CA TRP A 515 9.51 -10.01 44.07
C TRP A 515 8.61 -11.00 43.30
N TRP A 516 8.59 -12.28 43.67
CA TRP A 516 7.86 -13.33 42.96
C TRP A 516 7.03 -14.15 43.95
N ASN A 517 5.70 -14.07 43.83
CA ASN A 517 4.81 -14.88 44.65
C ASN A 517 5.04 -16.37 44.31
N ARG A 518 5.42 -17.17 45.31
CA ARG A 518 5.61 -18.63 45.18
C ARG A 518 4.37 -19.34 44.63
N ASN A 519 3.19 -18.77 44.86
CA ASN A 519 1.90 -19.34 44.44
C ASN A 519 1.58 -19.14 42.95
N LEU A 520 2.39 -18.40 42.20
CA LEU A 520 2.19 -18.21 40.75
C LEU A 520 2.80 -19.38 39.97
N ASP A 521 2.00 -19.99 39.10
CA ASP A 521 2.44 -21.03 38.17
C ASP A 521 3.46 -20.49 37.16
N THR A 522 4.34 -21.36 36.65
CA THR A 522 5.36 -20.99 35.65
C THR A 522 4.74 -20.45 34.37
N GLY A 523 3.58 -20.96 33.95
CA GLY A 523 2.85 -20.43 32.79
C GLY A 523 2.50 -18.94 32.93
N ILE A 524 2.03 -18.51 34.12
CA ILE A 524 1.76 -17.09 34.38
C ILE A 524 3.05 -16.29 34.49
N ARG A 525 4.10 -16.85 35.09
CA ARG A 525 5.42 -16.18 35.15
C ARG A 525 5.97 -15.89 33.76
N LEU A 526 5.87 -16.84 32.83
CA LEU A 526 6.24 -16.65 31.43
C LEU A 526 5.38 -15.57 30.76
N LEU A 527 4.07 -15.56 31.02
CA LEU A 527 3.17 -14.52 30.52
C LEU A 527 3.58 -13.12 31.02
N LEU A 528 3.81 -12.97 32.32
CA LEU A 528 4.21 -11.68 32.92
C LEU A 528 5.56 -11.20 32.38
N VAL A 529 6.57 -12.09 32.30
CA VAL A 529 7.88 -11.76 31.73
C VAL A 529 7.73 -11.37 30.25
N GLY A 530 6.88 -12.07 29.49
CA GLY A 530 6.58 -11.73 28.10
C GLY A 530 5.99 -10.34 27.93
N ILE A 531 5.00 -9.96 28.76
CA ILE A 531 4.40 -8.62 28.76
C ILE A 531 5.43 -7.56 29.15
N VAL A 532 6.18 -7.77 30.24
CA VAL A 532 7.18 -6.80 30.71
C VAL A 532 8.27 -6.59 29.65
N ARG A 533 8.76 -7.66 29.01
CA ARG A 533 9.75 -7.57 27.94
C ARG A 533 9.22 -6.76 26.77
N ASP A 534 8.01 -7.07 26.29
CA ASP A 534 7.42 -6.33 25.18
C ASP A 534 7.26 -4.84 25.51
N ARG A 535 6.69 -4.52 26.69
CA ARG A 535 6.51 -3.14 27.14
C ARG A 535 7.84 -2.40 27.31
N LEU A 536 8.89 -3.08 27.74
CA LEU A 536 10.24 -2.52 27.81
C LEU A 536 10.80 -2.20 26.40
N ILE A 537 10.64 -3.10 25.43
CA ILE A 537 11.09 -2.88 24.04
C ILE A 537 10.34 -1.69 23.42
N GLN A 538 9.02 -1.60 23.63
CA GLN A 538 8.22 -0.47 23.19
C GLN A 538 8.65 0.83 23.86
N PHE A 539 8.93 0.81 25.17
CA PHE A 539 9.41 1.98 25.91
C PHE A 539 10.74 2.49 25.36
N ILE A 540 11.70 1.59 25.11
CA ILE A 540 12.98 1.96 24.51
C ILE A 540 12.79 2.55 23.11
N SER A 541 11.93 1.93 22.29
CA SER A 541 11.66 2.40 20.92
C SER A 541 11.01 3.79 20.90
N LYS A 542 10.06 4.04 21.81
CA LYS A 542 9.39 5.34 22.00
C LYS A 542 10.32 6.41 22.55
N LEU A 543 11.18 6.04 23.51
CA LEU A 543 12.19 6.95 24.03
C LEU A 543 13.19 7.33 22.94
N GLN A 544 13.67 6.36 22.16
CA GLN A 544 14.55 6.61 21.02
C GLN A 544 13.88 7.55 20.02
N PHE A 545 12.62 7.31 19.67
CA PHE A 545 11.87 8.16 18.76
C PHE A 545 11.71 9.59 19.29
N ALA A 546 11.29 9.76 20.56
CA ALA A 546 11.12 11.07 21.17
C ALA A 546 12.44 11.86 21.26
N VAL A 547 13.54 11.19 21.63
CA VAL A 547 14.88 11.79 21.66
C VAL A 547 15.34 12.17 20.26
N THR A 548 15.04 11.34 19.25
CA THR A 548 15.38 11.64 17.85
C THR A 548 14.67 12.92 17.41
N VAL A 549 13.35 13.02 17.57
CA VAL A 549 12.57 14.23 17.22
C VAL A 549 13.08 15.47 17.96
N LEU A 550 13.42 15.35 19.25
CA LEU A 550 13.99 16.44 20.03
C LEU A 550 15.35 16.91 19.49
N LEU A 551 16.26 15.97 19.22
CA LEU A 551 17.61 16.28 18.76
C LEU A 551 17.59 16.86 17.35
N THR A 552 16.81 16.27 16.44
CA THR A 552 16.70 16.73 15.06
C THR A 552 16.03 18.08 14.94
N SER A 553 15.07 18.40 15.80
CA SER A 553 14.47 19.74 15.85
C SER A 553 15.50 20.85 16.12
N TRP A 554 16.60 20.53 16.80
CA TRP A 554 17.69 21.45 17.11
C TRP A 554 18.81 21.44 16.07
N THR A 555 19.21 20.26 15.59
CA THR A 555 20.37 20.09 14.70
C THR A 555 20.08 20.37 13.23
N GLU A 556 18.86 20.10 12.76
CA GLU A 556 18.47 20.30 11.36
C GLU A 556 17.98 21.74 11.13
N GLU A 557 18.69 22.49 10.28
CA GLU A 557 18.36 23.88 10.00
C GLU A 557 16.95 24.05 9.41
N LYS A 558 16.51 23.10 8.57
CA LYS A 558 15.16 23.11 7.96
C LYS A 558 14.04 22.93 8.99
N GLN A 559 14.31 22.26 10.11
CA GLN A 559 13.34 22.00 11.18
C GLN A 559 13.41 23.05 12.31
N ARG A 560 14.46 23.89 12.32
CA ARG A 560 14.70 24.88 13.36
C ARG A 560 13.81 26.11 13.18
N ARG A 561 12.72 26.17 13.93
CA ARG A 561 11.80 27.33 14.01
C ARG A 561 12.25 28.34 15.07
N LYS A 562 11.76 29.58 14.98
CA LYS A 562 12.00 30.65 15.99
C LYS A 562 11.64 30.21 17.43
N ARG A 563 10.63 29.36 17.59
CA ARG A 563 10.18 28.82 18.90
C ARG A 563 10.80 27.47 19.28
N THR A 564 11.68 26.88 18.47
CA THR A 564 12.28 25.57 18.80
C THR A 564 13.01 25.61 20.14
N THR A 565 13.80 26.65 20.42
CA THR A 565 14.49 26.79 21.71
C THR A 565 13.51 26.80 22.88
N THR A 566 12.38 27.48 22.75
CA THR A 566 11.34 27.47 23.80
C THR A 566 10.67 26.10 23.96
N LEU A 567 10.45 25.35 22.88
CA LEU A 567 9.89 24.00 22.93
C LEU A 567 10.88 23.01 23.56
N CYS A 568 12.17 23.10 23.24
CA CYS A 568 13.20 22.27 23.87
C CYS A 568 13.28 22.54 25.37
N ILE A 569 13.29 23.82 25.79
CA ILE A 569 13.27 24.20 27.21
C ILE A 569 12.00 23.67 27.89
N LEU A 570 10.83 23.80 27.25
CA LEU A 570 9.57 23.28 27.77
C LEU A 570 9.65 21.75 27.98
N ASN A 571 10.17 21.00 27.02
CA ASN A 571 10.32 19.54 27.15
C ASN A 571 11.31 19.15 28.24
N ILE A 572 12.38 19.93 28.47
CA ILE A 572 13.32 19.68 29.56
C ILE A 572 12.64 19.95 30.92
N VAL A 573 11.97 21.09 31.07
CA VAL A 573 11.26 21.46 32.30
C VAL A 573 10.13 20.48 32.63
N PHE A 574 9.33 20.12 31.63
CA PHE A 574 8.22 19.16 31.76
C PHE A 574 8.63 17.72 31.41
N SER A 575 9.93 17.40 31.46
CA SER A 575 10.43 16.05 31.15
C SER A 575 9.79 14.93 31.98
N PRO A 576 9.44 15.11 33.28
CA PRO A 576 8.70 14.07 34.00
C PRO A 576 7.33 13.81 33.39
N PHE A 577 6.65 14.84 32.88
CA PHE A 577 5.33 14.72 32.25
C PHE A 577 5.44 14.05 30.87
N VAL A 578 6.44 14.41 30.07
CA VAL A 578 6.73 13.73 28.79
C VAL A 578 7.03 12.25 29.02
N LEU A 579 7.80 11.92 30.07
CA LEU A 579 8.06 10.53 30.44
C LEU A 579 6.77 9.81 30.88
N VAL A 580 5.87 10.46 31.62
CA VAL A 580 4.54 9.91 31.94
C VAL A 580 3.72 9.65 30.68
N ILE A 581 3.75 10.53 29.69
CA ILE A 581 3.09 10.32 28.39
C ILE A 581 3.67 9.08 27.68
N ILE A 582 5.00 8.96 27.64
CA ILE A 582 5.67 7.80 27.04
C ILE A 582 5.30 6.52 27.79
N VAL A 583 5.35 6.52 29.13
CA VAL A 583 4.95 5.36 29.95
C VAL A 583 3.49 5.00 29.70
N PHE A 584 2.58 5.97 29.70
CA PHE A 584 1.16 5.71 29.47
C PHE A 584 0.91 5.15 28.06
N SER A 585 1.58 5.71 27.05
CA SER A 585 1.56 5.18 25.68
C SER A 585 2.11 3.75 25.60
N THR A 586 3.16 3.42 26.35
CA THR A 586 3.69 2.04 26.40
C THR A 586 2.72 1.06 27.04
N LEU A 587 2.11 1.42 28.17
CA LEU A 587 1.15 0.56 28.85
C LEU A 587 -0.03 0.19 27.96
N LEU A 588 -0.53 1.17 27.20
CA LEU A 588 -1.63 1.01 26.25
C LEU A 588 -1.23 0.41 24.90
N SER A 589 0.06 0.12 24.64
CA SER A 589 0.55 -0.26 23.31
C SER A 589 0.09 0.68 22.18
N SER A 590 -0.05 1.97 22.48
CA SER A 590 -0.50 2.99 21.54
C SER A 590 0.66 3.74 20.89
N PRO A 591 0.51 4.35 19.70
CA PRO A 591 1.56 5.17 19.12
C PRO A 591 1.78 6.47 19.91
N LEU A 592 3.04 6.93 19.95
CA LEU A 592 3.42 8.25 20.42
C LEU A 592 3.27 9.24 19.25
N LEU A 593 2.29 10.14 19.35
CA LEU A 593 1.93 11.08 18.28
C LEU A 593 2.75 12.37 18.42
N PRO A 594 3.66 12.70 17.47
CA PRO A 594 4.36 13.98 17.44
C PRO A 594 3.50 15.03 16.72
N LEU A 595 2.86 15.92 17.46
CA LEU A 595 1.92 16.91 16.93
C LEU A 595 2.60 17.79 15.88
N PHE A 596 2.14 17.72 14.63
CA PHE A 596 2.72 18.46 13.50
C PHE A 596 4.21 18.23 13.30
N THR A 597 4.73 17.07 13.69
CA THR A 597 6.17 16.72 13.71
C THR A 597 7.04 17.59 14.61
N LEU A 598 6.42 18.36 15.50
CA LEU A 598 7.14 19.11 16.53
C LEU A 598 7.47 18.18 17.71
N PRO A 599 8.43 18.57 18.57
CA PRO A 599 8.70 17.90 19.84
C PRO A 599 7.57 18.17 20.87
N LEU A 600 6.33 17.86 20.50
CA LEU A 600 5.14 17.91 21.33
C LEU A 600 4.44 16.56 21.18
N PHE A 601 4.46 15.76 22.23
CA PHE A 601 4.00 14.37 22.17
C PHE A 601 2.63 14.22 22.83
N LEU A 602 1.73 13.52 22.14
CA LEU A 602 0.46 13.06 22.69
C LEU A 602 0.40 11.53 22.62
N VAL A 603 -0.47 10.94 23.44
CA VAL A 603 -0.77 9.51 23.36
C VAL A 603 -1.82 9.31 22.27
N GLY A 604 -1.46 8.64 21.18
CA GLY A 604 -2.43 8.22 20.17
C GLY A 604 -3.33 7.11 20.72
N PHE A 605 -4.37 6.74 19.97
CA PHE A 605 -5.23 5.63 20.38
C PHE A 605 -4.61 4.26 20.04
N PRO A 606 -4.78 3.23 20.90
CA PRO A 606 -4.42 1.85 20.59
C PRO A 606 -5.15 1.32 19.35
N ARG A 607 -4.41 0.66 18.47
CA ARG A 607 -4.94 0.11 17.21
C ARG A 607 -4.17 -1.15 16.81
N PRO A 608 -4.75 -2.04 15.98
CA PRO A 608 -4.08 -3.24 15.51
C PRO A 608 -2.74 -2.92 14.82
N ILE A 609 -1.80 -3.86 14.85
CA ILE A 609 -0.47 -3.70 14.23
C ILE A 609 -0.54 -3.37 12.74
N GLN A 610 -1.53 -3.94 12.04
CA GLN A 610 -1.82 -3.62 10.63
C GLN A 610 -2.08 -2.11 10.39
N SER A 611 -2.40 -1.35 11.44
CA SER A 611 -2.64 0.10 11.49
C SER A 611 -3.85 0.60 10.69
N TRP A 612 -4.31 -0.15 9.69
CA TRP A 612 -5.39 0.23 8.78
C TRP A 612 -6.57 -0.74 8.84
N PRO A 613 -7.80 -0.25 8.61
CA PRO A 613 -9.01 -1.07 8.60
C PRO A 613 -9.10 -1.97 7.36
N GLY A 614 -8.52 -1.57 6.22
CA GLY A 614 -8.54 -2.34 4.97
C GLY A 614 -7.60 -3.55 5.00
N ALA A 615 -7.89 -4.58 4.22
CA ALA A 615 -6.94 -5.69 4.03
C ALA A 615 -5.71 -5.20 3.23
N ALA A 616 -4.52 -5.66 3.61
CA ALA A 616 -3.30 -5.26 2.92
C ALA A 616 -3.38 -5.60 1.41
N GLY A 617 -3.04 -4.65 0.54
CA GLY A 617 -3.08 -4.83 -0.92
C GLY A 617 -4.43 -4.60 -1.60
N THR A 618 -5.46 -4.10 -0.90
CA THR A 618 -6.73 -3.71 -1.55
C THR A 618 -6.70 -2.33 -2.18
N THR A 619 -5.79 -1.45 -1.74
CA THR A 619 -5.74 -0.05 -2.14
C THR A 619 -4.31 0.34 -2.49
N ALA A 620 -4.09 0.75 -3.74
CA ALA A 620 -2.84 1.30 -4.25
C ALA A 620 -3.16 2.29 -5.39
N CYS A 621 -2.33 3.31 -5.55
CA CYS A 621 -2.47 4.33 -6.60
C CYS A 621 -1.75 3.82 -7.86
N VAL A 622 -2.42 2.96 -8.64
CA VAL A 622 -1.81 2.31 -9.80
C VAL A 622 -1.38 3.34 -10.85
N CYS A 623 -0.13 3.27 -11.29
CA CYS A 623 0.45 4.13 -12.33
C CYS A 623 1.20 3.30 -13.38
N ALA A 624 1.84 3.97 -14.35
CA ALA A 624 2.62 3.30 -15.39
C ALA A 624 3.76 2.43 -14.84
N ASP A 625 4.39 2.87 -13.74
CA ASP A 625 5.54 2.19 -13.16
C ASP A 625 5.19 1.01 -12.24
N THR A 626 3.91 0.84 -11.88
CA THR A 626 3.44 -0.27 -11.05
C THR A 626 3.82 -1.64 -11.65
N VAL A 627 3.94 -1.74 -12.98
CA VAL A 627 4.31 -3.00 -13.68
C VAL A 627 5.66 -3.55 -13.25
N TYR A 628 6.63 -2.68 -12.94
CA TYR A 628 7.95 -3.12 -12.54
C TYR A 628 7.96 -3.74 -11.14
N TYR A 629 7.08 -3.25 -10.25
CA TYR A 629 6.89 -3.87 -8.95
C TYR A 629 6.21 -5.24 -9.06
N TYR A 630 5.27 -5.41 -9.99
CA TYR A 630 4.70 -6.73 -10.30
C TYR A 630 5.76 -7.73 -10.76
N GLN A 631 6.72 -7.32 -11.60
CA GLN A 631 7.83 -8.17 -12.04
C GLN A 631 8.81 -8.48 -10.91
N MET A 632 9.16 -7.49 -10.10
CA MET A 632 10.15 -7.61 -9.03
C MET A 632 9.69 -8.53 -7.88
N VAL A 633 8.44 -8.41 -7.44
CA VAL A 633 7.95 -9.01 -6.19
C VAL A 633 8.18 -10.53 -6.11
N PRO A 634 7.91 -11.35 -7.14
CA PRO A 634 8.19 -12.78 -7.09
C PRO A 634 9.67 -13.11 -6.85
N ARG A 635 10.59 -12.42 -7.54
CA ARG A 635 12.05 -12.63 -7.40
C ARG A 635 12.54 -12.15 -6.04
N LEU A 636 12.10 -10.97 -5.62
CA LEU A 636 12.43 -10.42 -4.31
C LEU A 636 11.92 -11.30 -3.18
N THR A 637 10.72 -11.86 -3.29
CA THR A 637 10.14 -12.78 -2.29
C THR A 637 10.98 -14.04 -2.12
N ALA A 638 11.47 -14.63 -3.22
CA ALA A 638 12.34 -15.80 -3.17
C ALA A 638 13.68 -15.50 -2.49
N VAL A 639 14.27 -14.32 -2.73
CA VAL A 639 15.53 -13.91 -2.10
C VAL A 639 15.30 -13.55 -0.63
N LEU A 640 14.22 -12.85 -0.31
CA LEU A 640 13.79 -12.57 1.07
C LEU A 640 13.57 -13.84 1.86
N GLN A 641 12.99 -14.88 1.27
CA GLN A 641 12.84 -16.20 1.90
C GLN A 641 14.18 -16.73 2.39
N THR A 642 15.20 -16.74 1.53
CA THR A 642 16.54 -17.21 1.91
C THR A 642 17.17 -16.31 2.98
N ALA A 643 17.02 -14.99 2.85
CA ALA A 643 17.57 -14.01 3.79
C ALA A 643 16.93 -14.10 5.18
N MET A 644 15.61 -14.27 5.25
CA MET A 644 14.83 -14.46 6.47
C MET A 644 15.14 -15.80 7.13
N ALA A 645 15.15 -16.89 6.35
CA ALA A 645 15.47 -18.23 6.86
C ALA A 645 16.91 -18.31 7.38
N ALA A 646 17.84 -17.60 6.75
CA ALA A 646 19.21 -17.47 7.22
C ALA A 646 19.30 -16.60 8.48
N GLY A 647 18.39 -15.64 8.68
CA GLY A 647 18.39 -14.75 9.85
C GLY A 647 19.15 -13.43 9.66
N SER A 648 19.46 -13.07 8.41
CA SER A 648 20.18 -11.84 8.04
C SER A 648 19.42 -10.54 8.33
N LEU A 649 18.08 -10.61 8.37
CA LEU A 649 17.19 -9.48 8.69
C LEU A 649 16.97 -9.29 10.21
N GLY A 650 17.72 -10.03 11.04
CA GLY A 650 17.60 -10.03 12.50
C GLY A 650 16.38 -10.80 13.00
N LEU A 651 15.83 -10.38 14.14
CA LEU A 651 14.62 -10.96 14.70
C LEU A 651 13.40 -10.45 13.93
N LEU A 652 12.66 -11.39 13.34
CA LEU A 652 11.41 -11.14 12.61
C LEU A 652 10.28 -11.00 13.63
N LEU A 653 9.80 -9.76 13.81
CA LEU A 653 8.66 -9.46 14.67
C LEU A 653 7.53 -8.90 13.83
N PRO A 654 6.28 -9.32 14.06
CA PRO A 654 5.12 -8.68 13.45
C PRO A 654 5.09 -7.17 13.78
N GLY A 655 4.75 -6.36 12.78
CA GLY A 655 4.81 -4.89 12.85
C GLY A 655 6.20 -4.29 12.63
N SER A 656 7.21 -5.10 12.28
CA SER A 656 8.50 -4.59 11.81
C SER A 656 8.39 -4.07 10.38
N HIS A 657 9.04 -2.94 10.12
CA HIS A 657 9.11 -2.29 8.81
C HIS A 657 10.54 -2.34 8.27
N TYR A 658 10.68 -2.64 6.98
CA TYR A 658 11.95 -2.63 6.28
C TYR A 658 11.84 -1.76 5.02
N LEU A 659 12.91 -1.05 4.71
CA LEU A 659 13.06 -0.23 3.52
C LEU A 659 14.12 -0.85 2.62
N GLY A 660 13.74 -1.21 1.41
CA GLY A 660 14.61 -1.63 0.33
C GLY A 660 14.86 -0.48 -0.64
N ARG A 661 16.10 -0.33 -1.09
CA ARG A 661 16.54 0.70 -2.03
C ARG A 661 17.42 0.08 -3.11
N PHE A 662 17.16 0.46 -4.36
CA PHE A 662 18.08 0.24 -5.48
C PHE A 662 17.83 1.31 -6.56
N GLU A 663 18.88 1.81 -7.21
CA GLU A 663 18.81 2.83 -8.29
C GLU A 663 17.92 4.03 -7.99
N ASP A 664 16.68 4.08 -8.48
CA ASP A 664 15.67 5.12 -8.25
C ASP A 664 14.40 4.56 -7.54
N ARG A 665 14.41 3.27 -7.18
CA ARG A 665 13.26 2.54 -6.64
C ARG A 665 13.36 2.35 -5.15
N LEU A 666 12.21 2.53 -4.52
CA LEU A 666 11.99 2.30 -3.09
C LEU A 666 10.95 1.22 -2.88
N ILE A 667 11.24 0.34 -1.92
CA ILE A 667 10.44 -0.84 -1.59
C ILE A 667 10.18 -0.81 -0.10
N TRP A 668 8.91 -0.89 0.29
CA TRP A 668 8.53 -0.93 1.70
C TRP A 668 8.00 -2.32 2.05
N ILE A 669 8.59 -2.98 3.04
CA ILE A 669 8.23 -4.35 3.44
C ILE A 669 7.73 -4.33 4.88
N ILE A 670 6.55 -4.89 5.11
CA ILE A 670 5.91 -4.97 6.43
C ILE A 670 5.71 -6.44 6.79
N ILE A 671 6.13 -6.83 7.99
CA ILE A 671 5.81 -8.14 8.55
C ILE A 671 4.43 -8.07 9.20
N LEU A 672 3.46 -8.83 8.69
CA LEU A 672 2.08 -8.86 9.18
C LEU A 672 1.84 -9.95 10.22
N GLU A 673 2.42 -11.14 9.98
CA GLU A 673 2.18 -12.34 10.78
C GLU A 673 3.42 -13.23 10.76
N CYS A 674 3.73 -13.89 11.87
CA CYS A 674 4.79 -14.89 11.96
C CYS A 674 4.28 -16.13 12.65
N GLY A 675 4.69 -17.32 12.21
CA GLY A 675 4.39 -18.58 12.89
C GLY A 675 5.50 -19.60 12.71
N TYR A 676 5.22 -20.87 13.00
CA TYR A 676 6.23 -21.91 12.92
C TYR A 676 6.68 -22.11 11.47
N SER A 677 7.92 -21.73 11.19
CA SER A 677 8.54 -21.81 9.86
C SER A 677 7.81 -21.08 8.72
N TYR A 678 7.03 -20.03 9.03
CA TYR A 678 6.49 -19.14 8.01
C TYR A 678 6.39 -17.69 8.50
N CYS A 679 6.37 -16.76 7.54
CA CYS A 679 6.13 -15.35 7.77
C CYS A 679 5.19 -14.80 6.67
N CYS A 680 4.23 -13.98 7.04
CA CYS A 680 3.38 -13.26 6.11
C CYS A 680 3.87 -11.81 6.00
N ILE A 681 4.14 -11.36 4.77
CA ILE A 681 4.61 -10.00 4.49
C ILE A 681 3.68 -9.27 3.52
N ASN A 682 3.72 -7.94 3.59
CA ASN A 682 3.17 -7.05 2.57
C ASN A 682 4.32 -6.23 1.99
N ILE A 683 4.41 -6.19 0.66
CA ILE A 683 5.41 -5.42 -0.08
C ILE A 683 4.70 -4.28 -0.79
N LYS A 684 5.16 -3.05 -0.58
CA LYS A 684 4.68 -1.85 -1.26
C LYS A 684 5.78 -1.23 -2.11
N GLY A 685 5.39 -0.67 -3.25
CA GLY A 685 6.23 0.16 -4.09
C GLY A 685 5.88 1.62 -3.87
N LEU A 686 6.91 2.45 -3.71
CA LEU A 686 6.78 3.91 -3.64
C LEU A 686 7.03 4.51 -5.04
N GLU A 687 6.52 5.71 -5.28
CA GLU A 687 6.61 6.38 -6.59
C GLU A 687 8.06 6.70 -6.97
N LEU A 688 8.35 6.60 -8.28
CA LEU A 688 9.67 6.88 -8.85
C LEU A 688 9.89 8.37 -9.16
N GLN A 689 8.82 9.12 -9.44
CA GLN A 689 8.90 10.54 -9.77
C GLN A 689 8.85 11.37 -8.48
N GLU A 690 9.98 11.40 -7.79
CA GLU A 690 10.09 12.03 -6.49
C GLU A 690 9.98 13.56 -6.58
N THR A 691 9.12 14.16 -5.74
CA THR A 691 9.22 15.60 -5.48
C THR A 691 10.55 15.90 -4.80
N SER A 692 11.04 17.14 -4.91
CA SER A 692 12.35 17.54 -4.33
C SER A 692 12.56 17.14 -2.86
N CYS A 693 11.47 17.03 -2.08
CA CYS A 693 11.51 16.57 -0.71
C CYS A 693 11.66 15.05 -0.56
N HIS A 694 11.02 14.25 -1.43
CA HIS A 694 11.23 12.79 -1.47
C HIS A 694 12.68 12.50 -1.87
N THR A 695 13.23 13.22 -2.85
CA THR A 695 14.63 13.08 -3.25
C THR A 695 15.62 13.43 -2.15
N ALA A 696 15.30 14.39 -1.29
CA ALA A 696 16.13 14.70 -0.13
C ALA A 696 16.13 13.55 0.91
N GLU A 697 15.00 12.89 1.12
CA GLU A 697 14.91 11.73 2.01
C GLU A 697 15.55 10.47 1.40
N ALA A 698 15.34 10.23 0.10
CA ALA A 698 15.97 9.14 -0.64
C ALA A 698 17.49 9.27 -0.65
N ARG A 699 18.02 10.48 -0.91
CA ARG A 699 19.46 10.75 -0.78
C ARG A 699 19.98 10.47 0.62
N ARG A 700 19.20 10.74 1.67
CA ARG A 700 19.59 10.42 3.04
C ARG A 700 19.63 8.91 3.28
N VAL A 701 18.74 8.14 2.66
CA VAL A 701 18.78 6.67 2.66
C VAL A 701 20.06 6.18 1.97
N ASP A 702 20.38 6.75 0.80
CA ASP A 702 21.58 6.41 0.03
C ASP A 702 22.85 6.70 0.85
N GLU A 703 22.97 7.87 1.49
CA GLU A 703 24.08 8.20 2.40
C GLU A 703 24.27 7.18 3.53
N VAL A 704 23.16 6.73 4.14
CA VAL A 704 23.19 5.75 5.24
C VAL A 704 23.64 4.38 4.75
N PHE A 705 23.24 3.98 3.54
CA PHE A 705 23.63 2.71 2.94
C PHE A 705 25.06 2.73 2.38
N GLU A 706 25.48 3.80 1.71
CA GLU A 706 26.87 3.99 1.25
C GLU A 706 27.85 3.92 2.43
N ASP A 707 27.58 4.66 3.52
CA ASP A 707 28.39 4.62 4.75
C ASP A 707 28.51 3.20 5.34
N ALA A 708 27.47 2.38 5.17
CA ALA A 708 27.37 1.04 5.76
C ALA A 708 27.98 -0.05 4.87
N PHE A 709 27.78 0.04 3.55
CA PHE A 709 28.09 -1.01 2.59
C PHE A 709 29.32 -0.70 1.70
N GLU A 710 29.64 0.56 1.41
CA GLU A 710 30.59 0.98 0.36
C GLU A 710 31.85 1.70 0.87
N GLN A 711 32.38 1.32 2.04
CA GLN A 711 33.59 1.97 2.59
C GLN A 711 34.88 1.59 1.83
N GLU A 712 35.46 2.55 1.11
CA GLU A 712 36.72 2.42 0.35
C GLU A 712 37.98 2.23 1.22
N TYR A 713 37.96 2.58 2.52
CA TYR A 713 39.16 2.55 3.37
C TYR A 713 39.05 1.68 4.63
N ILE A 714 40.05 0.82 4.78
CA ILE A 714 40.24 -0.21 5.82
C ILE A 714 40.44 0.45 7.20
N ARG A 715 39.37 0.69 7.96
CA ARG A 715 39.45 0.82 9.43
C ARG A 715 38.76 -0.36 10.09
N VAL A 716 39.55 -1.19 10.76
CA VAL A 716 39.16 -2.47 11.41
C VAL A 716 38.12 -2.31 12.53
N ARG A 717 37.74 -1.08 12.91
CA ARG A 717 36.70 -0.76 13.89
C ARG A 717 35.97 0.54 13.52
N SER A 718 35.24 0.56 12.41
CA SER A 718 34.31 1.66 12.14
C SER A 718 33.08 1.55 13.05
N LEU A 719 32.80 2.64 13.77
CA LEU A 719 31.58 2.79 14.55
C LEU A 719 30.42 3.13 13.61
N ASN A 720 29.22 2.65 13.95
CA ASN A 720 28.01 3.05 13.26
C ASN A 720 27.74 4.55 13.52
N LYS A 721 27.98 5.40 12.51
CA LYS A 721 27.71 6.85 12.57
C LYS A 721 26.21 7.15 12.75
N HIS A 722 25.35 6.20 12.36
CA HIS A 722 23.91 6.34 12.25
C HIS A 722 23.14 5.54 13.32
N PHE A 723 23.78 5.18 14.45
CA PHE A 723 23.17 4.39 15.53
C PHE A 723 21.87 4.98 16.09
N GLY A 724 21.71 6.31 16.01
CA GLY A 724 20.50 7.02 16.46
C GLY A 724 19.46 7.27 15.36
N ASN A 725 19.71 6.90 14.10
CA ASN A 725 18.78 7.16 13.00
C ASN A 725 17.58 6.20 13.05
N VAL A 726 16.49 6.59 12.38
CA VAL A 726 15.31 5.72 12.24
C VAL A 726 15.60 4.50 11.38
N LEU A 727 16.51 4.62 10.40
CA LEU A 727 16.91 3.53 9.51
C LEU A 727 18.20 2.87 10.00
N THR A 728 18.14 1.56 10.26
CA THR A 728 19.28 0.72 10.60
C THR A 728 19.58 -0.23 9.43
N PRO A 729 20.75 -0.13 8.76
CA PRO A 729 21.12 -1.04 7.67
C PRO A 729 21.21 -2.50 8.14
N CYS A 730 20.65 -3.42 7.36
CA CYS A 730 20.58 -4.85 7.69
C CYS A 730 21.42 -5.72 6.75
N THR A 731 21.07 -5.75 5.46
CA THR A 731 21.68 -6.65 4.48
C THR A 731 21.48 -6.17 3.05
N ILE A 732 22.20 -6.79 2.12
CA ILE A 732 22.04 -6.60 0.67
C ILE A 732 21.47 -7.89 0.06
N LEU A 733 20.56 -7.75 -0.88
CA LEU A 733 19.87 -8.84 -1.57
C LEU A 733 20.13 -8.76 -3.09
N PRO A 734 20.79 -9.76 -3.69
CA PRO A 734 20.92 -9.83 -5.16
C PRO A 734 19.59 -10.28 -5.77
N VAL A 735 18.99 -9.44 -6.63
CA VAL A 735 17.69 -9.70 -7.26
C VAL A 735 17.78 -9.39 -8.75
N LYS A 736 17.21 -10.27 -9.60
CA LYS A 736 17.12 -10.05 -11.04
C LYS A 736 16.04 -9.00 -11.35
N LEU A 737 16.45 -7.82 -11.79
CA LEU A 737 15.63 -6.61 -11.92
C LEU A 737 16.01 -5.81 -13.18
N TYR A 738 15.10 -4.95 -13.63
CA TYR A 738 15.39 -3.99 -14.70
C TYR A 738 16.13 -2.78 -14.15
N SER A 739 17.32 -2.51 -14.72
CA SER A 739 18.02 -1.24 -14.59
C SER A 739 17.44 -0.24 -15.58
N ASP A 740 17.23 1.01 -15.17
CA ASP A 740 16.64 2.07 -16.01
C ASP A 740 17.68 3.11 -16.42
N ALA A 741 18.05 3.11 -17.70
CA ALA A 741 18.97 4.07 -18.28
C ALA A 741 18.24 5.05 -19.20
N ARG A 742 18.41 6.36 -18.94
CA ARG A 742 17.89 7.44 -19.80
C ARG A 742 19.04 8.14 -20.50
N ASN A 743 19.07 8.02 -21.83
CA ASN A 743 20.08 8.63 -22.68
C ASN A 743 19.50 9.85 -23.40
N VAL A 744 20.27 10.94 -23.45
CA VAL A 744 19.96 12.09 -24.30
C VAL A 744 20.38 11.75 -25.72
N LEU A 745 19.45 11.86 -26.67
CA LEU A 745 19.66 11.50 -28.08
C LEU A 745 19.93 12.70 -28.99
N SER A 746 20.08 13.90 -28.41
CA SER A 746 20.48 15.08 -29.17
C SER A 746 21.86 14.93 -29.78
N GLY A 747 21.98 15.33 -31.05
CA GLY A 747 23.16 15.08 -31.87
C GLY A 747 23.22 13.69 -32.50
N ILE A 748 22.39 12.72 -32.07
CA ILE A 748 22.22 11.44 -32.77
C ILE A 748 21.04 11.52 -33.74
N ILE A 749 19.84 11.84 -33.24
CA ILE A 749 18.62 11.96 -34.06
C ILE A 749 18.64 13.25 -34.90
N ASP A 750 19.36 14.26 -34.45
CA ASP A 750 19.44 15.56 -35.14
C ASP A 750 20.55 15.59 -36.21
N SER A 751 21.43 14.58 -36.26
CA SER A 751 22.56 14.55 -37.19
C SER A 751 22.11 14.24 -38.62
N HIS A 752 22.50 15.11 -39.57
CA HIS A 752 22.19 14.93 -40.99
C HIS A 752 22.77 13.64 -41.60
N GLU A 753 23.93 13.17 -41.10
CA GLU A 753 24.57 11.95 -41.59
C GLU A 753 23.77 10.71 -41.17
N ASN A 754 23.42 10.62 -39.88
CA ASN A 754 22.60 9.53 -39.33
C ASN A 754 21.22 9.48 -39.98
N LEU A 755 20.59 10.64 -40.23
CA LEU A 755 19.28 10.73 -40.88
C LEU A 755 19.31 10.28 -42.35
N LYS A 756 20.45 10.42 -43.01
CA LYS A 756 20.64 9.91 -44.38
C LYS A 756 20.78 8.39 -44.37
N GLU A 757 21.62 7.85 -43.49
CA GLU A 757 21.77 6.39 -43.32
C GLU A 757 20.48 5.71 -42.88
N PHE A 758 19.72 6.35 -41.98
CA PHE A 758 18.42 5.86 -41.50
C PHE A 758 17.45 5.52 -42.65
N LYS A 759 17.45 6.31 -43.73
CA LYS A 759 16.59 6.05 -44.89
C LYS A 759 16.99 4.77 -45.61
N ASP A 760 18.29 4.58 -45.82
CA ASP A 760 18.82 3.41 -46.53
C ASP A 760 18.64 2.14 -45.69
N ASP A 761 18.84 2.25 -44.37
CA ASP A 761 18.62 1.14 -43.45
C ASP A 761 17.13 0.77 -43.32
N LEU A 762 16.20 1.74 -43.35
CA LEU A 762 14.78 1.45 -43.24
C LEU A 762 14.29 0.48 -44.33
N VAL A 763 14.78 0.67 -45.57
CA VAL A 763 14.42 -0.20 -46.69
C VAL A 763 14.98 -1.62 -46.45
N LYS A 764 16.23 -1.75 -45.96
CA LYS A 764 16.83 -3.05 -45.63
C LYS A 764 16.07 -3.76 -44.51
N VAL A 765 15.70 -3.05 -43.44
CA VAL A 765 14.95 -3.61 -42.31
C VAL A 765 13.53 -4.02 -42.72
N LEU A 766 12.84 -3.21 -43.53
CA LEU A 766 11.52 -3.56 -44.08
C LEU A 766 11.57 -4.85 -44.90
N VAL A 767 12.57 -4.99 -45.77
CA VAL A 767 12.78 -6.22 -46.55
C VAL A 767 12.96 -7.42 -45.62
N TRP A 768 13.82 -7.31 -44.61
CA TRP A 768 14.09 -8.41 -43.68
C TRP A 768 12.86 -8.82 -42.88
N ILE A 769 12.12 -7.87 -42.29
CA ILE A 769 10.91 -8.16 -41.51
C ILE A 769 9.83 -8.84 -42.36
N LEU A 770 9.57 -8.33 -43.57
CA LEU A 770 8.54 -8.90 -44.43
C LEU A 770 8.89 -10.30 -44.91
N VAL A 771 10.15 -10.53 -45.32
CA VAL A 771 10.63 -11.85 -45.73
C VAL A 771 10.54 -12.86 -44.58
N GLN A 772 10.93 -12.47 -43.36
CA GLN A 772 10.86 -13.34 -42.20
C GLN A 772 9.43 -13.60 -41.72
N TYR A 773 8.53 -12.62 -41.84
CA TYR A 773 7.10 -12.81 -41.57
C TYR A 773 6.50 -13.82 -42.57
N CYS A 774 6.76 -13.64 -43.86
CA CYS A 774 6.28 -14.55 -44.90
C CYS A 774 6.82 -15.97 -44.73
N SER A 775 8.08 -16.13 -44.30
CA SER A 775 8.67 -17.45 -44.09
C SER A 775 8.10 -18.21 -42.89
N LYS A 776 7.67 -17.49 -41.83
CA LYS A 776 7.09 -18.08 -40.60
C LYS A 776 5.57 -18.24 -40.67
N ARG A 777 4.91 -17.70 -41.69
CA ARG A 777 3.45 -17.78 -41.86
C ARG A 777 3.03 -19.24 -42.09
N PRO A 778 2.13 -19.82 -41.28
CA PRO A 778 1.58 -21.15 -41.57
C PRO A 778 0.82 -21.07 -42.90
N GLY A 779 1.17 -21.93 -43.86
CA GLY A 779 0.57 -21.95 -45.19
C GLY A 779 -0.94 -22.19 -45.13
N MET A 780 -1.72 -21.12 -45.04
CA MET A 780 -3.13 -21.14 -45.34
C MET A 780 -3.22 -21.41 -46.85
N LYS A 781 -3.73 -22.58 -47.24
CA LYS A 781 -3.99 -22.90 -48.65
C LYS A 781 -4.95 -21.86 -49.22
N GLU A 782 -4.42 -20.85 -49.91
CA GLU A 782 -5.19 -19.98 -50.80
C GLU A 782 -5.74 -20.89 -51.91
N SER A 783 -7.06 -21.12 -51.89
CA SER A 783 -7.74 -21.95 -52.88
C SER A 783 -7.71 -21.27 -54.25
N VAL A 784 -6.84 -21.74 -55.13
CA VAL A 784 -6.92 -21.45 -56.57
C VAL A 784 -8.02 -22.32 -57.16
N HIS A 785 -8.95 -21.68 -57.89
CA HIS A 785 -10.14 -22.24 -58.50
C HIS A 785 -9.88 -23.49 -59.38
N ASP A 786 -10.53 -24.60 -59.05
CA ASP A 786 -11.00 -25.55 -60.07
C ASP A 786 -12.29 -24.99 -60.67
N THR A 787 -12.22 -24.65 -61.96
CA THR A 787 -13.38 -24.21 -62.73
C THR A 787 -13.92 -25.41 -63.50
N GLU A 788 -14.97 -26.05 -63.01
CA GLU A 788 -15.88 -26.83 -63.86
C GLU A 788 -17.32 -26.79 -63.32
N ASN A 789 -18.15 -26.00 -64.01
CA ASN A 789 -19.58 -26.13 -64.23
C ASN A 789 -20.46 -26.66 -63.07
N LYS A 790 -21.24 -25.75 -62.46
CA LYS A 790 -22.68 -25.96 -62.22
C LYS A 790 -23.42 -24.66 -61.87
N GLU A 791 -24.48 -24.41 -62.62
CA GLU A 791 -25.52 -23.42 -62.36
C GLU A 791 -26.03 -23.47 -60.91
N LYS A 792 -26.27 -22.30 -60.29
CA LYS A 792 -27.57 -21.88 -59.72
C LYS A 792 -27.46 -20.55 -58.96
N GLY A 793 -28.58 -19.81 -58.97
CA GLY A 793 -28.76 -18.45 -58.46
C GLY A 793 -28.70 -18.27 -56.94
N PRO A 794 -29.16 -17.11 -56.44
CA PRO A 794 -28.64 -16.47 -55.24
C PRO A 794 -29.25 -17.07 -53.97
N LEU A 795 -28.42 -17.40 -52.98
CA LEU A 795 -28.90 -17.74 -51.64
C LEU A 795 -27.87 -17.45 -50.53
N ILE A 796 -28.17 -16.39 -49.78
CA ILE A 796 -28.26 -16.28 -48.30
C ILE A 796 -27.09 -16.87 -47.48
N LEU A 797 -26.33 -15.99 -46.83
CA LEU A 797 -25.53 -16.32 -45.65
C LEU A 797 -26.37 -16.13 -44.36
N PRO A 798 -26.28 -17.01 -43.34
CA PRO A 798 -27.03 -16.90 -42.10
C PRO A 798 -26.39 -15.89 -41.12
N ALA A 799 -27.25 -15.27 -40.33
CA ALA A 799 -26.91 -14.32 -39.28
C ALA A 799 -26.20 -14.96 -38.07
N LEU A 800 -25.25 -14.23 -37.48
CA LEU A 800 -25.16 -14.12 -36.02
C LEU A 800 -24.96 -12.64 -35.63
N LYS A 801 -25.92 -12.13 -34.86
CA LYS A 801 -26.05 -10.75 -34.42
C LYS A 801 -25.12 -10.45 -33.25
N THR A 802 -24.57 -9.25 -33.20
CA THR A 802 -24.66 -8.43 -31.99
C THR A 802 -24.90 -6.98 -32.42
N SER A 803 -26.07 -6.48 -32.02
CA SER A 803 -26.67 -5.21 -32.42
C SER A 803 -26.13 -4.03 -31.62
N LEU A 804 -25.83 -2.92 -32.29
CA LEU A 804 -26.01 -1.56 -31.73
C LEU A 804 -27.41 -1.03 -32.12
N PRO A 805 -28.08 -0.20 -31.29
CA PRO A 805 -29.38 0.36 -31.61
C PRO A 805 -29.28 1.51 -32.63
N PRO A 806 -30.35 1.77 -33.41
CA PRO A 806 -30.33 2.71 -34.51
C PRO A 806 -30.59 4.15 -34.05
N LYS A 807 -29.94 5.13 -34.69
CA LYS A 807 -30.53 6.46 -34.86
C LYS A 807 -30.92 6.61 -36.33
N SER A 808 -32.20 6.87 -36.53
CA SER A 808 -32.91 7.04 -37.79
C SER A 808 -32.46 8.29 -38.56
N ALA A 809 -32.41 8.16 -39.88
CA ALA A 809 -32.43 9.25 -40.83
C ALA A 809 -33.89 9.72 -41.03
N GLU A 810 -34.11 11.02 -41.23
CA GLU A 810 -34.69 11.60 -42.46
C GLU A 810 -34.81 13.14 -42.35
N ASP A 811 -34.28 13.77 -43.40
CA ASP A 811 -34.76 14.93 -44.14
C ASP A 811 -34.86 16.36 -43.56
N ILE A 812 -33.98 17.21 -44.14
CA ILE A 812 -34.27 18.45 -44.88
C ILE A 812 -35.29 19.41 -44.24
N ASP A 813 -34.81 20.55 -43.73
CA ASP A 813 -35.13 21.84 -44.35
C ASP A 813 -34.23 22.99 -43.87
N SER A 814 -33.97 23.86 -44.84
CA SER A 814 -33.16 25.07 -44.88
C SER A 814 -33.59 26.21 -43.94
N LEU A 815 -32.65 27.07 -43.52
CA LEU A 815 -32.59 28.52 -43.81
C LEU A 815 -31.72 29.32 -42.80
N ASN A 816 -30.65 29.90 -43.35
CA ASN A 816 -30.12 31.28 -43.21
C ASN A 816 -29.99 31.95 -41.83
N SER A 817 -28.79 32.47 -41.53
CA SER A 817 -28.33 33.85 -41.86
C SER A 817 -27.11 34.20 -40.99
N GLU A 818 -25.96 34.50 -41.61
CA GLU A 818 -25.35 35.86 -41.69
C GLU A 818 -24.43 36.15 -40.48
N THR A 819 -23.19 36.66 -40.57
CA THR A 819 -22.41 37.30 -41.65
C THR A 819 -21.02 37.68 -41.08
N PHE A 820 -19.97 37.60 -41.93
CA PHE A 820 -18.84 38.55 -42.13
C PHE A 820 -17.84 38.80 -40.98
N ASP A 821 -16.55 38.45 -41.13
CA ASP A 821 -15.45 39.12 -41.87
C ASP A 821 -14.70 40.13 -40.97
N ASP A 822 -13.40 39.92 -40.72
CA ASP A 822 -12.34 40.72 -41.38
C ASP A 822 -10.93 40.44 -40.81
N TRP A 823 -10.05 40.02 -41.73
CA TRP A 823 -8.69 40.52 -42.00
C TRP A 823 -7.49 40.16 -41.11
N SER A 824 -6.51 39.63 -41.85
CA SER A 824 -5.09 39.48 -41.60
C SER A 824 -4.34 40.82 -41.60
N ASP A 825 -3.15 40.86 -40.99
CA ASP A 825 -1.87 41.11 -41.69
C ASP A 825 -0.69 41.35 -40.72
N ASP A 826 0.37 40.58 -40.96
CA ASP A 826 1.80 40.90 -41.06
C ASP A 826 2.54 41.86 -40.10
N ASN A 827 3.65 41.32 -39.55
CA ASN A 827 5.07 41.79 -39.60
C ASN A 827 5.80 41.51 -38.27
N ILE A 828 6.89 40.73 -38.20
CA ILE A 828 8.28 40.98 -38.66
C ILE A 828 9.04 41.98 -37.75
N PHE A 829 9.98 41.41 -36.96
CA PHE A 829 11.22 41.92 -36.36
C PHE A 829 11.24 42.74 -35.04
N ASP A 830 12.25 42.34 -34.24
CA ASP A 830 13.13 43.07 -33.32
C ASP A 830 12.79 43.36 -31.84
N ASP A 831 13.70 42.81 -31.02
CA ASP A 831 14.46 43.37 -29.89
C ASP A 831 13.79 43.82 -28.57
N GLU A 832 14.37 43.26 -27.49
CA GLU A 832 14.47 43.71 -26.09
C GLU A 832 14.78 45.23 -25.91
N PRO A 833 14.87 45.81 -24.68
CA PRO A 833 14.20 45.54 -23.39
C PRO A 833 13.77 46.85 -22.64
N THR A 834 13.42 46.73 -21.35
CA THR A 834 13.55 47.72 -20.23
C THR A 834 12.45 48.72 -19.80
N ILE A 835 11.94 48.47 -18.58
CA ILE A 835 11.79 49.35 -17.38
C ILE A 835 10.92 50.64 -17.48
N ARG A 836 9.81 50.71 -16.72
CA ARG A 836 9.63 51.59 -15.52
C ARG A 836 8.22 51.55 -14.91
N LYS A 837 8.22 51.50 -13.57
CA LYS A 837 7.11 51.68 -12.63
C LYS A 837 6.47 53.08 -12.75
N VAL A 838 5.14 53.17 -12.65
CA VAL A 838 4.42 54.25 -11.94
C VAL A 838 3.18 53.66 -11.26
N ILE A 839 2.97 54.08 -10.02
CA ILE A 839 1.84 53.76 -9.12
C ILE A 839 0.76 54.83 -9.34
N GLU A 840 -0.52 54.44 -9.43
CA GLU A 840 -1.63 55.21 -8.85
C GLU A 840 -2.91 54.38 -8.67
N GLU A 841 -3.63 54.68 -7.59
CA GLU A 841 -4.70 53.91 -6.96
C GLU A 841 -6.12 54.20 -7.51
N LYS A 842 -6.98 53.17 -7.35
CA LYS A 842 -8.42 53.20 -6.97
C LYS A 842 -9.54 53.31 -8.04
N HIS A 843 -10.19 52.15 -8.21
CA HIS A 843 -11.59 51.81 -7.87
C HIS A 843 -12.51 51.30 -9.01
N GLN A 844 -12.93 50.04 -8.80
CA GLN A 844 -14.21 49.41 -9.13
C GLN A 844 -14.52 49.09 -10.61
N LEU A 845 -14.28 47.83 -10.99
CA LEU A 845 -15.28 47.01 -11.67
C LEU A 845 -14.99 45.52 -11.43
N LYS A 846 -16.06 44.72 -11.40
CA LYS A 846 -16.07 43.27 -11.15
C LYS A 846 -15.33 42.51 -12.24
N ASP A 847 -14.26 41.81 -11.87
CA ASP A 847 -13.61 40.83 -12.74
C ASP A 847 -14.13 39.42 -12.48
N LEU A 848 -14.53 38.77 -13.58
CA LEU A 848 -14.62 37.32 -13.73
C LEU A 848 -13.31 36.66 -13.26
N PRO A 849 -13.34 35.54 -12.51
CA PRO A 849 -12.13 34.77 -12.29
C PRO A 849 -11.67 34.13 -13.60
N GLY A 850 -10.48 34.55 -14.04
CA GLY A 850 -9.77 33.99 -15.17
C GLY A 850 -9.41 32.52 -14.98
N THR A 851 -9.37 31.85 -16.12
CA THR A 851 -9.00 30.46 -16.36
C THR A 851 -7.67 30.10 -15.69
N ASN A 852 -7.73 29.26 -14.66
CA ASN A 852 -6.54 28.69 -14.03
C ASN A 852 -6.00 27.52 -14.86
N LEU A 853 -4.68 27.56 -15.07
CA LEU A 853 -3.84 26.52 -15.61
C LEU A 853 -3.93 25.23 -14.76
N PHE A 854 -3.98 24.09 -15.43
CA PHE A 854 -4.02 22.76 -14.82
C PHE A 854 -2.68 22.41 -14.15
N ILE A 855 -2.76 21.95 -12.90
CA ILE A 855 -1.66 21.35 -12.12
C ILE A 855 -1.87 19.83 -12.09
N PRO A 856 -0.82 19.01 -12.27
CA PRO A 856 -0.94 17.54 -12.21
C PRO A 856 -1.16 17.08 -10.76
N GLY A 857 -2.27 16.40 -10.48
CA GLY A 857 -2.50 15.77 -9.17
C GLY A 857 -3.94 15.61 -8.69
N SER A 858 -4.94 16.31 -9.25
CA SER A 858 -6.33 16.12 -8.79
C SER A 858 -6.97 14.88 -9.43
N VAL A 859 -7.26 13.85 -8.63
CA VAL A 859 -8.14 12.74 -9.03
C VAL A 859 -9.35 12.72 -8.11
N GLU A 860 -10.53 12.92 -8.71
CA GLU A 860 -11.82 12.66 -8.08
C GLU A 860 -11.93 11.20 -7.63
N SER A 861 -12.35 10.99 -6.39
CA SER A 861 -12.69 9.67 -5.87
C SER A 861 -13.97 9.14 -6.52
N GLN A 862 -13.86 8.39 -7.61
CA GLN A 862 -14.99 7.61 -8.14
C GLN A 862 -15.20 6.35 -7.30
N ARG A 863 -16.36 6.26 -6.65
CA ARG A 863 -16.83 5.06 -5.96
C ARG A 863 -17.08 3.94 -6.95
N VAL A 864 -16.65 2.73 -6.59
CA VAL A 864 -16.93 1.49 -7.30
C VAL A 864 -18.41 1.13 -7.14
N SER A 865 -19.21 1.32 -8.19
CA SER A 865 -20.42 0.52 -8.42
C SER A 865 -20.75 0.43 -9.91
N ASP A 866 -20.81 -0.82 -10.38
CA ASP A 866 -21.47 -1.36 -11.55
C ASP A 866 -21.00 -0.99 -12.98
N HIS A 867 -20.78 -2.06 -13.74
CA HIS A 867 -20.39 -2.13 -15.14
C HIS A 867 -21.16 -1.18 -16.06
N SER A 868 -20.44 -0.33 -16.78
CA SER A 868 -20.85 0.10 -18.13
C SER A 868 -19.62 0.49 -18.96
N THR A 869 -19.59 0.01 -20.19
CA THR A 869 -18.64 0.33 -21.25
C THR A 869 -18.79 1.81 -21.65
N GLY A 870 -17.76 2.61 -21.42
CA GLY A 870 -17.73 4.03 -21.79
C GLY A 870 -16.29 4.51 -22.00
N THR A 871 -16.04 4.89 -23.26
CA THR A 871 -14.97 5.72 -23.84
C THR A 871 -13.95 6.39 -22.90
N VAL A 872 -12.68 6.14 -23.21
CA VAL A 872 -11.47 6.83 -22.72
C VAL A 872 -11.57 8.35 -23.00
N PRO A 873 -11.18 9.23 -22.08
CA PRO A 873 -11.11 10.66 -22.36
C PRO A 873 -9.93 10.94 -23.30
N GLU A 874 -10.21 11.59 -24.43
CA GLU A 874 -9.20 12.10 -25.35
C GLU A 874 -8.36 13.17 -24.65
N ASN A 875 -7.04 13.01 -24.73
CA ASN A 875 -6.06 13.96 -24.21
C ASN A 875 -5.99 15.15 -25.18
N ASP A 876 -6.64 16.26 -24.82
CA ASP A 876 -6.89 17.43 -25.66
C ASP A 876 -5.65 18.35 -25.79
N LEU A 877 -4.49 17.79 -26.13
CA LEU A 877 -3.23 18.54 -26.33
C LEU A 877 -2.51 18.26 -27.66
N TYR A 878 -3.22 17.64 -28.62
CA TYR A 878 -2.79 17.56 -30.01
C TYR A 878 -3.86 18.10 -30.97
N LYS A 879 -4.44 19.26 -30.65
CA LYS A 879 -5.09 20.07 -31.69
C LYS A 879 -4.01 20.83 -32.46
N ALA A 880 -3.48 20.16 -33.48
CA ALA A 880 -2.74 20.88 -34.52
C ALA A 880 -3.68 21.90 -35.16
N VAL A 881 -3.20 23.14 -35.24
CA VAL A 881 -3.74 24.22 -36.08
C VAL A 881 -4.14 23.63 -37.43
N PHE A 882 -5.43 23.67 -37.72
CA PHE A 882 -5.97 23.40 -39.05
C PHE A 882 -5.45 24.48 -40.00
N LEU A 883 -4.32 24.22 -40.65
CA LEU A 883 -3.97 24.90 -41.89
C LEU A 883 -4.99 24.45 -42.93
N GLY A 884 -5.73 25.42 -43.49
CA GLY A 884 -6.86 25.20 -44.37
C GLY A 884 -6.59 24.14 -45.44
N TYR A 885 -7.47 23.16 -45.52
CA TYR A 885 -7.48 22.19 -46.60
C TYR A 885 -7.73 22.90 -47.93
N PRO A 886 -6.96 22.64 -49.00
CA PRO A 886 -7.44 22.92 -50.34
C PRO A 886 -8.66 22.04 -50.60
N ALA A 887 -9.73 22.63 -51.14
CA ALA A 887 -10.97 21.94 -51.49
C ALA A 887 -10.71 20.72 -52.38
N VAL A 888 -11.22 19.55 -51.98
CA VAL A 888 -11.20 18.33 -52.78
C VAL A 888 -12.29 18.43 -53.84
N ASP A 889 -11.89 18.71 -55.08
CA ASP A 889 -12.70 18.42 -56.25
C ASP A 889 -12.81 16.89 -56.38
N LYS A 890 -14.03 16.34 -56.33
CA LYS A 890 -14.30 14.93 -56.63
C LYS A 890 -14.23 14.73 -58.15
N GLY A 891 -13.03 14.89 -58.69
CA GLY A 891 -12.68 14.52 -60.05
C GLY A 891 -12.38 13.03 -60.14
N LYS A 892 -13.27 12.30 -60.83
CA LYS A 892 -13.12 10.96 -61.44
C LYS A 892 -12.12 10.00 -60.77
N GLN A 893 -12.70 8.99 -60.13
CA GLN A 893 -12.07 7.71 -59.80
C GLN A 893 -11.33 7.17 -61.04
N GLU A 894 -10.02 7.32 -61.10
CA GLU A 894 -9.18 6.60 -62.07
C GLU A 894 -9.11 5.14 -61.63
N ASP A 895 -9.29 4.25 -62.60
CA ASP A 895 -9.33 2.80 -62.42
C ASP A 895 -8.17 2.29 -61.57
N MET A 896 -8.49 1.55 -60.50
CA MET A 896 -7.53 0.77 -59.73
C MET A 896 -6.77 -0.17 -60.69
N PRO A 897 -5.44 -0.04 -60.85
CA PRO A 897 -4.70 -0.94 -61.71
C PRO A 897 -4.66 -2.33 -61.07
N TYR A 898 -5.52 -3.22 -61.56
CA TYR A 898 -5.51 -4.63 -61.23
C TYR A 898 -4.21 -5.23 -61.80
N ILE A 899 -3.27 -5.62 -60.93
CA ILE A 899 -2.06 -6.33 -61.35
C ILE A 899 -2.51 -7.73 -61.84
N PRO A 900 -2.13 -8.17 -63.06
CA PRO A 900 -2.48 -9.51 -63.54
C PRO A 900 -1.92 -10.57 -62.59
N LEU A 901 -2.64 -11.69 -62.44
CA LEU A 901 -2.10 -12.92 -61.84
C LEU A 901 -0.89 -13.37 -62.67
N MET A 902 0.31 -12.94 -62.29
CA MET A 902 1.58 -13.41 -62.85
C MET A 902 1.95 -14.75 -62.21
N GLU A 903 2.29 -15.73 -63.03
CA GLU A 903 2.83 -17.02 -62.58
C GLU A 903 4.28 -16.87 -62.12
N PHE A 904 4.60 -17.42 -60.94
CA PHE A 904 5.97 -17.43 -60.41
C PHE A 904 6.89 -18.26 -61.29
N SER A 905 8.14 -17.82 -61.43
CA SER A 905 9.16 -18.59 -62.15
C SER A 905 9.63 -19.83 -61.38
N CYS A 906 9.48 -19.85 -60.05
CA CYS A 906 9.75 -21.02 -59.20
C CYS A 906 8.46 -21.46 -58.46
N SER A 907 8.19 -22.77 -58.44
CA SER A 907 7.02 -23.34 -57.75
C SER A 907 7.03 -23.17 -56.23
N HIS A 908 8.20 -22.95 -55.64
CA HIS A 908 8.39 -22.76 -54.20
C HIS A 908 8.28 -21.29 -53.77
N SER A 909 8.25 -20.33 -54.71
CA SER A 909 8.11 -18.89 -54.43
C SER A 909 6.81 -18.55 -53.68
N HIS A 910 5.76 -19.38 -53.82
CA HIS A 910 4.49 -19.19 -53.12
C HIS A 910 4.62 -19.33 -51.59
N LEU A 911 5.67 -20.02 -51.09
CA LEU A 911 5.88 -20.23 -49.64
C LEU A 911 6.40 -18.98 -48.92
N VAL A 912 7.04 -18.05 -49.64
CA VAL A 912 7.62 -16.81 -49.09
C VAL A 912 6.95 -15.58 -49.74
N CYS A 913 5.79 -15.77 -50.38
CA CYS A 913 5.06 -14.70 -51.06
C CYS A 913 4.27 -13.83 -50.07
N LEU A 914 4.11 -12.55 -50.42
CA LEU A 914 3.29 -11.60 -49.67
C LEU A 914 1.79 -11.95 -49.79
N PRO A 915 0.96 -11.72 -48.75
CA PRO A 915 -0.49 -11.89 -48.80
C PRO A 915 -1.12 -11.18 -50.01
N ALA A 916 -2.13 -11.80 -50.65
CA ALA A 916 -2.78 -11.25 -51.85
C ALA A 916 -3.29 -9.82 -51.65
N GLU A 917 -3.83 -9.54 -50.45
CA GLU A 917 -4.32 -8.24 -50.06
C GLU A 917 -3.23 -7.17 -50.06
N TRP A 918 -1.95 -7.52 -49.87
CA TRP A 918 -0.83 -6.56 -49.79
C TRP A 918 -0.19 -6.26 -51.15
N ARG A 919 -0.59 -7.00 -52.21
CA ARG A 919 -0.04 -6.89 -53.56
C ARG A 919 -0.70 -5.78 -54.39
N THR A 920 -1.78 -5.17 -53.91
CA THR A 920 -2.49 -4.10 -54.63
C THR A 920 -1.75 -2.77 -54.53
N SER A 921 -1.57 -2.08 -55.66
CA SER A 921 -0.96 -0.75 -55.71
C SER A 921 -1.95 0.36 -55.43
N CYS A 922 -1.57 1.33 -54.60
CA CYS A 922 -2.22 2.63 -54.48
C CYS A 922 -1.38 3.79 -55.07
N MET A 923 -0.19 3.49 -55.60
CA MET A 923 0.80 4.49 -56.03
C MET A 923 0.98 4.53 -57.57
N PRO A 924 1.26 5.71 -58.16
CA PRO A 924 1.53 5.82 -59.60
C PRO A 924 2.78 5.02 -60.01
N ASN A 925 2.67 4.22 -61.08
CA ASN A 925 3.76 3.39 -61.59
C ASN A 925 5.05 4.18 -61.94
N SER A 926 4.93 5.48 -62.25
CA SER A 926 6.07 6.36 -62.49
C SER A 926 6.91 6.59 -61.23
N LYS A 927 6.28 6.87 -60.08
CA LYS A 927 6.96 7.05 -58.78
C LYS A 927 7.60 5.75 -58.28
N ILE A 928 6.93 4.61 -58.49
CA ILE A 928 7.47 3.30 -58.09
C ILE A 928 8.72 2.95 -58.90
N LYS A 929 8.74 3.26 -60.21
CA LYS A 929 9.94 3.08 -61.04
C LYS A 929 11.10 3.96 -60.57
N GLU A 930 10.84 5.21 -60.20
CA GLU A 930 11.87 6.10 -59.64
C GLU A 930 12.45 5.54 -58.32
N MET A 931 11.56 5.11 -57.42
CA MET A 931 11.88 4.56 -56.11
C MET A 931 12.50 3.15 -56.13
N SER A 932 12.26 2.39 -57.19
CA SER A 932 12.86 1.04 -57.35
C SER A 932 14.39 1.05 -57.34
N SER A 933 15.01 2.20 -57.63
CA SER A 933 16.46 2.40 -57.55
C SER A 933 17.00 2.39 -56.11
N LEU A 934 16.15 2.65 -55.11
CA LEU A 934 16.51 2.64 -53.69
C LEU A 934 16.41 1.23 -53.06
N PHE A 935 15.86 0.25 -53.79
CA PHE A 935 15.69 -1.10 -53.28
C PHE A 935 17.03 -1.87 -53.26
N PRO A 936 17.50 -2.37 -52.11
CA PRO A 936 18.78 -3.03 -51.99
C PRO A 936 18.68 -4.50 -52.46
N GLU A 937 18.90 -4.72 -53.75
CA GLU A 937 18.76 -6.04 -54.38
C GLU A 937 19.69 -7.10 -53.77
N ASP A 938 20.96 -6.74 -53.57
CA ASP A 938 21.97 -7.66 -53.03
C ASP A 938 21.61 -8.11 -51.60
N TRP A 939 20.99 -7.21 -50.83
CA TRP A 939 20.47 -7.51 -49.49
C TRP A 939 19.25 -8.43 -49.54
N TYR A 940 18.29 -8.18 -50.42
CA TYR A 940 17.12 -9.04 -50.59
C TYR A 940 17.52 -10.49 -50.92
N GLN A 941 18.43 -10.66 -51.88
CA GLN A 941 18.96 -11.98 -52.23
C GLN A 941 19.73 -12.63 -51.08
N PHE A 942 20.49 -11.84 -50.32
CA PHE A 942 21.21 -12.33 -49.13
C PHE A 942 20.27 -12.82 -48.04
N VAL A 943 19.23 -12.05 -47.69
CA VAL A 943 18.24 -12.43 -46.65
C VAL A 943 17.50 -13.71 -47.03
N LEU A 944 17.08 -13.86 -48.29
CA LEU A 944 16.43 -15.08 -48.77
C LEU A 944 17.32 -16.32 -48.60
N ARG A 945 18.64 -16.20 -48.84
CA ARG A 945 19.59 -17.31 -48.68
C ARG A 945 19.78 -17.75 -47.23
N GLN A 946 19.40 -16.93 -46.25
CA GLN A 946 19.55 -17.21 -44.82
C GLN A 946 18.29 -17.83 -44.18
N LEU A 947 17.21 -18.07 -44.94
CA LEU A 947 15.97 -18.63 -44.40
C LEU A 947 16.09 -20.13 -44.04
N GLU A 948 15.76 -20.46 -42.79
CA GLU A 948 15.82 -21.85 -42.25
C GLU A 948 14.63 -22.75 -42.64
N CYS A 949 13.65 -22.27 -43.41
CA CYS A 949 12.35 -22.95 -43.64
C CYS A 949 12.40 -24.30 -44.38
N PHE A 950 13.55 -24.74 -44.89
CA PHE A 950 13.69 -25.99 -45.67
C PHE A 950 14.48 -27.04 -44.87
N HIS A 951 13.82 -27.71 -43.91
CA HIS A 951 14.44 -28.68 -42.98
C HIS A 951 14.74 -30.07 -43.58
N SER A 952 14.88 -30.23 -44.91
CA SER A 952 15.10 -31.55 -45.51
C SER A 952 15.93 -31.52 -46.80
N GLU A 953 17.10 -32.17 -46.74
CA GLU A 953 18.00 -32.59 -47.82
C GLU A 953 18.83 -31.51 -48.56
N GLU A 954 19.99 -31.94 -49.07
CA GLU A 954 21.01 -31.21 -49.86
C GLU A 954 20.47 -30.42 -51.09
N LYS A 955 19.15 -30.45 -51.35
CA LYS A 955 18.46 -29.70 -52.41
C LYS A 955 17.93 -28.33 -51.96
N ALA A 956 17.95 -28.01 -50.66
CA ALA A 956 17.43 -26.75 -50.13
C ALA A 956 18.19 -25.50 -50.63
N SER A 957 19.53 -25.60 -50.82
CA SER A 957 20.35 -24.49 -51.32
C SER A 957 20.02 -24.13 -52.78
N ASN A 958 19.77 -25.13 -53.63
CA ASN A 958 19.39 -24.91 -55.04
C ASN A 958 18.00 -24.29 -55.17
N VAL A 959 17.04 -24.68 -54.30
CA VAL A 959 15.68 -24.11 -54.31
C VAL A 959 15.70 -22.64 -53.87
N LEU A 960 16.50 -22.30 -52.85
CA LEU A 960 16.69 -20.90 -52.42
C LEU A 960 17.36 -20.05 -53.50
N GLU A 961 18.29 -20.60 -54.28
CA GLU A 961 18.86 -19.93 -55.44
C GLU A 961 17.84 -19.64 -56.55
N GLU A 962 16.89 -20.56 -56.78
CA GLU A 962 15.83 -20.35 -57.77
C GLU A 962 14.78 -19.34 -57.30
N ILE A 963 14.41 -19.35 -56.02
CA ILE A 963 13.50 -18.36 -55.42
C ILE A 963 14.12 -16.96 -55.47
N ALA A 964 15.41 -16.81 -55.15
CA ALA A 964 16.10 -15.52 -55.19
C ALA A 964 16.23 -14.92 -56.61
N LYS A 965 16.09 -15.74 -57.66
CA LYS A 965 16.12 -15.31 -59.07
C LYS A 965 14.71 -14.99 -59.62
N ASP A 966 13.65 -15.21 -58.83
CA ASP A 966 12.27 -14.99 -59.25
C ASP A 966 11.94 -13.50 -59.37
N LYS A 967 11.80 -13.03 -60.62
CA LYS A 967 11.53 -11.62 -60.92
C LYS A 967 10.16 -11.16 -60.44
N VAL A 968 9.15 -12.03 -60.47
CA VAL A 968 7.77 -11.70 -60.09
C VAL A 968 7.68 -11.53 -58.59
N LEU A 969 8.30 -12.45 -57.83
CA LEU A 969 8.36 -12.35 -56.37
C LEU A 969 9.05 -11.06 -55.93
N LYS A 970 10.20 -10.75 -56.55
CA LYS A 970 10.93 -9.51 -56.30
C LYS A 970 10.08 -8.27 -56.58
N GLU A 971 9.38 -8.22 -57.73
CA GLU A 971 8.52 -7.07 -58.07
C GLU A 971 7.44 -6.83 -57.01
N PHE A 972 6.84 -7.88 -56.44
CA PHE A 972 5.90 -7.73 -55.32
C PHE A 972 6.57 -7.14 -54.06
N TYR A 973 7.77 -7.61 -53.70
CA TYR A 973 8.49 -7.06 -52.55
C TYR A 973 8.90 -5.60 -52.76
N VAL A 974 9.43 -5.24 -53.92
CA VAL A 974 9.76 -3.84 -54.28
C VAL A 974 8.52 -2.96 -54.13
N HIS A 975 7.39 -3.42 -54.66
CA HIS A 975 6.15 -2.67 -54.65
C HIS A 975 5.63 -2.41 -53.23
N THR A 976 5.53 -3.45 -52.41
CA THR A 976 5.02 -3.35 -51.04
C THR A 976 5.99 -2.58 -50.13
N VAL A 977 7.30 -2.83 -50.21
CA VAL A 977 8.31 -2.13 -49.39
C VAL A 977 8.34 -0.65 -49.72
N MET A 978 8.36 -0.26 -51.00
CA MET A 978 8.39 1.16 -51.37
C MET A 978 7.09 1.87 -51.04
N THR A 979 5.94 1.19 -51.10
CA THR A 979 4.64 1.75 -50.66
C THR A 979 4.62 1.99 -49.15
N CYS A 980 5.14 1.05 -48.35
CA CYS A 980 5.32 1.24 -46.90
C CYS A 980 6.31 2.38 -46.59
N TYR A 981 7.46 2.42 -47.28
CA TYR A 981 8.46 3.48 -47.13
C TYR A 981 7.85 4.87 -47.41
N PHE A 982 7.09 5.00 -48.49
CA PHE A 982 6.42 6.25 -48.87
C PHE A 982 5.36 6.66 -47.83
N SER A 983 4.63 5.70 -47.28
CA SER A 983 3.62 5.95 -46.24
C SER A 983 4.25 6.47 -44.93
N LEU A 984 5.48 6.05 -44.61
CA LEU A 984 6.19 6.46 -43.39
C LEU A 984 6.82 7.87 -43.51
N PHE A 985 7.20 8.31 -44.71
CA PHE A 985 7.88 9.61 -44.92
C PHE A 985 7.04 10.69 -45.61
N GLY A 986 5.97 10.34 -46.33
CA GLY A 986 5.09 11.30 -47.00
C GLY A 986 5.56 11.76 -48.37
N ILE A 987 5.13 12.96 -48.77
CA ILE A 987 5.02 13.40 -50.18
C ILE A 987 6.38 13.69 -50.87
N ASP A 988 7.46 13.98 -50.11
CA ASP A 988 8.76 14.36 -50.66
C ASP A 988 9.94 13.65 -49.96
N ASN A 989 11.01 13.32 -50.72
CA ASN A 989 12.27 12.72 -50.26
C ASN A 989 13.10 13.62 -49.28
N MET A 990 12.48 14.60 -48.61
CA MET A 990 13.09 15.47 -47.61
C MET A 990 13.66 14.66 -46.43
N THR A 991 14.78 15.11 -45.85
CA THR A 991 15.35 14.51 -44.64
C THR A 991 14.33 14.63 -43.50
N PRO A 992 13.97 13.52 -42.81
CA PRO A 992 12.96 13.56 -41.76
C PRO A 992 13.45 14.44 -40.62
N ARG A 993 12.59 15.34 -40.15
CA ARG A 993 12.88 16.11 -38.93
C ARG A 993 12.80 15.18 -37.72
N PRO A 994 13.54 15.45 -36.62
CA PRO A 994 13.43 14.69 -35.37
C PRO A 994 11.98 14.52 -34.86
N GLY A 995 11.18 15.58 -34.93
CA GLY A 995 9.76 15.54 -34.57
C GLY A 995 8.88 14.73 -35.54
N HIS A 996 9.35 14.45 -36.76
CA HIS A 996 8.72 13.47 -37.66
C HIS A 996 8.98 12.05 -37.18
N ILE A 997 10.24 11.74 -36.83
CA ILE A 997 10.64 10.42 -36.32
C ILE A 997 9.86 10.06 -35.06
N LEU A 998 9.73 10.99 -34.10
CA LEU A 998 8.96 10.75 -32.89
C LEU A 998 7.48 10.46 -33.18
N ARG A 999 6.86 11.19 -34.12
CA ARG A 999 5.45 10.98 -34.50
C ARG A 999 5.23 9.61 -35.13
N VAL A 1000 6.06 9.24 -36.11
CA VAL A 1000 5.97 7.94 -36.79
C VAL A 1000 6.28 6.81 -35.81
N TYR A 1001 7.29 6.96 -34.93
CA TYR A 1001 7.58 5.99 -33.86
C TYR A 1001 6.36 5.73 -32.95
N SER A 1002 5.60 6.80 -32.67
CA SER A 1002 4.38 6.75 -31.86
C SER A 1002 3.15 6.22 -32.61
N GLY A 1003 3.29 5.89 -33.91
CA GLY A 1003 2.20 5.38 -34.75
C GLY A 1003 1.41 6.45 -35.49
N VAL A 1004 1.78 7.73 -35.40
CA VAL A 1004 1.14 8.84 -36.12
C VAL A 1004 1.87 9.07 -37.44
N LEU A 1005 1.25 8.67 -38.54
CA LEU A 1005 1.81 8.81 -39.89
C LEU A 1005 1.47 10.17 -40.51
N PRO A 1006 2.35 10.71 -41.40
CA PRO A 1006 2.04 11.89 -42.19
C PRO A 1006 0.96 11.57 -43.24
N TRP A 1007 0.19 12.59 -43.65
CA TRP A 1007 -0.75 12.43 -44.76
C TRP A 1007 -0.01 12.09 -46.05
N SER A 1008 -0.43 11.02 -46.73
CA SER A 1008 0.08 10.60 -48.03
C SER A 1008 -0.99 9.82 -48.79
N VAL A 1009 -0.84 9.72 -50.11
CA VAL A 1009 -1.76 8.95 -50.98
C VAL A 1009 -1.77 7.45 -50.63
N ALA A 1010 -0.69 6.94 -50.02
CA ALA A 1010 -0.56 5.55 -49.59
C ALA A 1010 -0.96 5.31 -48.12
N LEU A 1011 -1.27 6.37 -47.36
CA LEU A 1011 -1.62 6.27 -45.95
C LEU A 1011 -2.87 5.42 -45.75
N ASP A 1012 -3.96 5.76 -46.45
CA ASP A 1012 -5.26 5.09 -46.33
C ASP A 1012 -5.11 3.58 -46.61
N TRP A 1013 -4.36 3.25 -47.66
CA TRP A 1013 -4.04 1.87 -48.05
C TRP A 1013 -3.27 1.09 -46.97
N LEU A 1014 -2.33 1.73 -46.26
CA LEU A 1014 -1.58 1.08 -45.18
C LEU A 1014 -2.44 0.93 -43.92
N THR A 1015 -3.27 1.93 -43.60
CA THR A 1015 -4.17 1.90 -42.44
C THR A 1015 -5.29 0.88 -42.59
N GLU A 1016 -5.76 0.61 -43.81
CA GLU A 1016 -6.70 -0.49 -44.10
C GLU A 1016 -6.11 -1.88 -43.83
N LYS A 1017 -4.77 -2.00 -43.71
CA LYS A 1017 -4.03 -3.25 -43.53
C LYS A 1017 -3.33 -3.28 -42.17
N PRO A 1018 -4.04 -3.61 -41.08
CA PRO A 1018 -3.52 -3.46 -39.72
C PRO A 1018 -2.26 -4.31 -39.45
N GLU A 1019 -2.18 -5.53 -40.01
CA GLU A 1019 -0.99 -6.38 -39.85
C GLU A 1019 0.25 -5.77 -40.55
N LEU A 1020 0.10 -5.31 -41.79
CA LEU A 1020 1.18 -4.67 -42.54
C LEU A 1020 1.62 -3.36 -41.88
N PHE A 1021 0.67 -2.56 -41.39
CA PHE A 1021 0.94 -1.35 -40.63
C PHE A 1021 1.80 -1.63 -39.38
N GLN A 1022 1.46 -2.67 -38.61
CA GLN A 1022 2.24 -3.06 -37.42
C GLN A 1022 3.65 -3.53 -37.79
N LEU A 1023 3.82 -4.26 -38.91
CA LEU A 1023 5.13 -4.68 -39.41
C LEU A 1023 5.97 -3.48 -39.91
N ALA A 1024 5.36 -2.54 -40.62
CA ALA A 1024 6.01 -1.32 -41.08
C ALA A 1024 6.44 -0.43 -39.90
N LEU A 1025 5.59 -0.30 -38.88
CA LEU A 1025 5.91 0.41 -37.64
C LEU A 1025 7.06 -0.28 -36.89
N LYS A 1026 7.03 -1.62 -36.80
CA LYS A 1026 8.12 -2.41 -36.20
C LYS A 1026 9.45 -2.20 -36.94
N ALA A 1027 9.43 -2.20 -38.27
CA ALA A 1027 10.62 -1.92 -39.09
C ALA A 1027 11.18 -0.53 -38.82
N PHE A 1028 10.30 0.47 -38.72
CA PHE A 1028 10.69 1.83 -38.38
C PHE A 1028 11.37 1.91 -37.01
N ARG A 1029 10.79 1.25 -36.00
CA ARG A 1029 11.34 1.18 -34.64
C ARG A 1029 12.70 0.47 -34.59
N TYR A 1030 12.87 -0.62 -35.32
CA TYR A 1030 14.14 -1.36 -35.42
C TYR A 1030 15.22 -0.50 -36.09
N THR A 1031 14.85 0.20 -37.17
CA THR A 1031 15.77 1.11 -37.87
C THR A 1031 16.23 2.24 -36.97
N LEU A 1032 15.34 2.78 -36.12
CA LEU A 1032 15.70 3.82 -35.15
C LEU A 1032 16.70 3.29 -34.12
N LYS A 1033 16.46 2.09 -33.59
CA LYS A 1033 17.39 1.46 -32.64
C LYS A 1033 18.75 1.18 -33.31
N LEU A 1034 18.74 0.70 -34.56
CA LEU A 1034 19.96 0.46 -35.34
C LEU A 1034 20.76 1.73 -35.55
N MET A 1035 20.12 2.86 -35.87
CA MET A 1035 20.78 4.16 -36.01
C MET A 1035 21.47 4.59 -34.70
N ILE A 1036 20.81 4.38 -33.56
CA ILE A 1036 21.37 4.69 -32.24
C ILE A 1036 22.56 3.76 -31.92
N ASP A 1037 22.45 2.48 -32.26
CA ASP A 1037 23.51 1.50 -32.03
C ASP A 1037 24.72 1.76 -32.92
N LYS A 1038 24.52 2.08 -34.21
CA LYS A 1038 25.61 2.51 -35.12
C LYS A 1038 26.33 3.73 -34.61
N ALA A 1039 25.58 4.73 -34.12
CA ALA A 1039 26.17 5.93 -33.55
C ALA A 1039 26.97 5.65 -32.27
N SER A 1040 26.63 4.60 -31.52
CA SER A 1040 27.24 4.27 -30.23
C SER A 1040 28.40 3.26 -30.34
N LEU A 1041 28.25 2.25 -31.21
CA LEU A 1041 29.15 1.09 -31.35
C LEU A 1041 30.05 1.18 -32.59
N GLY A 1042 29.71 2.03 -33.56
CA GLY A 1042 30.41 2.16 -34.83
C GLY A 1042 29.58 1.68 -36.03
N PRO A 1043 30.03 1.94 -37.27
CA PRO A 1043 29.33 1.50 -38.48
C PRO A 1043 29.36 -0.03 -38.61
N ILE A 1044 28.34 -0.58 -39.27
CA ILE A 1044 28.24 -2.01 -39.56
C ILE A 1044 29.17 -2.36 -40.73
N GLU A 1045 30.02 -3.37 -40.55
CA GLU A 1045 31.04 -3.74 -41.53
C GLU A 1045 30.45 -4.63 -42.65
N ASP A 1046 29.55 -5.58 -42.30
CA ASP A 1046 29.04 -6.58 -43.24
C ASP A 1046 27.53 -6.89 -43.10
N PHE A 1047 26.93 -7.47 -44.16
CA PHE A 1047 25.52 -7.91 -44.15
C PHE A 1047 25.20 -8.96 -43.08
N ARG A 1048 26.18 -9.78 -42.69
CA ARG A 1048 25.98 -10.77 -41.63
C ARG A 1048 25.75 -10.10 -40.27
N GLU A 1049 26.57 -9.12 -39.96
CA GLU A 1049 26.46 -8.33 -38.72
C GLU A 1049 25.10 -7.62 -38.64
N LEU A 1050 24.59 -7.09 -39.75
CA LEU A 1050 23.23 -6.51 -39.80
C LEU A 1050 22.12 -7.53 -39.48
N ILE A 1051 22.22 -8.77 -40.00
CA ILE A 1051 21.26 -9.83 -39.63
C ILE A 1051 21.37 -10.15 -38.14
N ASP A 1052 22.58 -10.27 -37.61
CA ASP A 1052 22.81 -10.61 -36.20
C ASP A 1052 22.17 -9.56 -35.27
N TYR A 1053 22.27 -8.25 -35.59
CA TYR A 1053 21.54 -7.18 -34.87
C TYR A 1053 20.01 -7.34 -34.95
N LEU A 1054 19.47 -7.60 -36.14
CA LEU A 1054 18.01 -7.72 -36.32
C LEU A 1054 17.43 -8.97 -35.64
N GLU A 1055 18.18 -10.08 -35.64
CA GLU A 1055 17.83 -11.30 -34.90
C GLU A 1055 17.89 -11.07 -33.39
N GLU A 1056 18.88 -10.31 -32.89
CA GLU A 1056 18.95 -9.88 -31.49
C GLU A 1056 17.73 -9.04 -31.13
N TYR A 1057 17.35 -8.06 -31.94
CA TYR A 1057 16.17 -7.22 -31.67
C TYR A 1057 14.88 -8.04 -31.59
N GLU A 1058 14.73 -9.05 -32.45
CA GLU A 1058 13.57 -9.94 -32.43
C GLU A 1058 13.52 -10.82 -31.18
N ARG A 1059 14.67 -11.40 -30.79
CA ARG A 1059 14.77 -12.34 -29.69
C ARG A 1059 14.74 -11.63 -28.34
N ASP A 1060 15.67 -10.68 -28.13
CA ASP A 1060 16.05 -10.18 -26.81
C ASP A 1060 15.45 -8.81 -26.49
N TRP A 1061 15.03 -8.03 -27.50
CA TRP A 1061 14.49 -6.68 -27.31
C TRP A 1061 12.96 -6.61 -27.43
N TYR A 1062 12.38 -5.63 -26.74
CA TYR A 1062 11.08 -5.06 -27.09
C TYR A 1062 11.23 -3.55 -27.33
N ILE A 1063 10.84 -3.09 -28.52
CA ILE A 1063 11.05 -1.71 -28.97
C ILE A 1063 9.67 -1.09 -29.22
N GLY A 1064 9.28 -0.11 -28.40
CA GLY A 1064 7.93 0.47 -28.45
C GLY A 1064 7.71 1.63 -27.49
N LEU A 1065 6.44 1.96 -27.25
CA LEU A 1065 6.07 3.02 -26.30
C LEU A 1065 5.87 2.43 -24.89
N VAL A 1066 6.27 3.17 -23.86
CA VAL A 1066 6.02 2.79 -22.44
C VAL A 1066 4.52 2.68 -22.12
N SER A 1067 3.67 3.44 -22.83
CA SER A 1067 2.22 3.43 -22.66
C SER A 1067 1.53 2.21 -23.28
N GLU A 1068 2.20 1.42 -24.13
CA GLU A 1068 1.62 0.25 -24.78
C GLU A 1068 1.41 -0.92 -23.78
N GLU A 1069 0.32 -1.68 -23.95
CA GLU A 1069 0.10 -2.90 -23.15
C GLU A 1069 1.18 -3.96 -23.39
N LYS A 1070 1.65 -4.09 -24.64
CA LYS A 1070 2.75 -4.99 -25.02
C LYS A 1070 4.06 -4.68 -24.28
N TRP A 1071 4.31 -3.43 -23.89
CA TRP A 1071 5.43 -3.06 -23.02
C TRP A 1071 5.29 -3.70 -21.65
N LYS A 1072 4.10 -3.61 -21.07
CA LYS A 1072 3.80 -4.22 -19.75
C LYS A 1072 3.93 -5.73 -19.82
N GLU A 1073 3.43 -6.36 -20.89
CA GLU A 1073 3.59 -7.79 -21.12
C GLU A 1073 5.06 -8.19 -21.25
N ALA A 1074 5.87 -7.43 -22.01
CA ALA A 1074 7.30 -7.70 -22.17
C ALA A 1074 8.07 -7.62 -20.84
N VAL A 1075 7.74 -6.63 -19.98
CA VAL A 1075 8.31 -6.53 -18.62
C VAL A 1075 7.94 -7.75 -17.78
N LEU A 1076 6.67 -8.17 -17.79
CA LEU A 1076 6.21 -9.33 -17.03
C LEU A 1076 6.77 -10.66 -17.56
N GLN A 1077 7.08 -10.72 -18.86
CA GLN A 1077 7.75 -11.85 -19.50
C GLN A 1077 9.28 -11.86 -19.29
N GLU A 1078 9.84 -10.89 -18.54
CA GLU A 1078 11.27 -10.78 -18.27
C GLU A 1078 12.12 -10.72 -19.57
N LYS A 1079 11.65 -10.01 -20.62
CA LYS A 1079 12.44 -9.73 -21.84
C LYS A 1079 13.79 -9.07 -21.46
N PRO A 1080 14.95 -9.53 -21.99
CA PRO A 1080 16.26 -9.01 -21.58
C PRO A 1080 16.41 -7.49 -21.69
N TYR A 1081 15.94 -6.91 -22.79
CA TYR A 1081 16.07 -5.48 -23.05
C TYR A 1081 14.77 -4.85 -23.55
N LEU A 1082 14.51 -3.61 -23.16
CA LEU A 1082 13.42 -2.81 -23.69
C LEU A 1082 13.91 -1.42 -24.08
N PHE A 1083 13.40 -0.87 -25.18
CA PHE A 1083 13.75 0.47 -25.65
C PHE A 1083 12.50 1.30 -25.97
N SER A 1084 12.47 2.54 -25.46
CA SER A 1084 11.45 3.53 -25.79
C SER A 1084 12.04 4.88 -26.14
N LEU A 1085 11.53 5.51 -27.20
CA LEU A 1085 11.82 6.90 -27.55
C LEU A 1085 10.82 7.83 -26.85
N GLY A 1086 11.34 8.90 -26.24
CA GLY A 1086 10.56 9.97 -25.62
C GLY A 1086 11.09 11.36 -25.97
N TYR A 1087 10.34 12.38 -25.56
CA TYR A 1087 10.71 13.79 -25.70
C TYR A 1087 10.40 14.52 -24.40
N ASP A 1088 11.41 15.18 -23.84
CA ASP A 1088 11.26 16.01 -22.64
C ASP A 1088 10.94 17.44 -23.07
N SER A 1089 9.70 17.88 -22.83
CA SER A 1089 9.24 19.23 -23.19
C SER A 1089 9.91 20.33 -22.37
N ASN A 1090 10.38 20.03 -21.16
CA ASN A 1090 10.99 21.02 -20.28
C ASN A 1090 12.41 21.37 -20.74
N MET A 1091 13.14 20.34 -21.17
CA MET A 1091 14.53 20.48 -21.62
C MET A 1091 14.63 20.66 -23.14
N GLY A 1092 13.56 20.37 -23.89
CA GLY A 1092 13.52 20.47 -25.35
C GLY A 1092 14.35 19.40 -26.07
N VAL A 1093 14.49 18.20 -25.46
CA VAL A 1093 15.47 17.18 -25.89
C VAL A 1093 14.80 15.83 -26.11
N TYR A 1094 15.28 15.09 -27.12
CA TYR A 1094 14.86 13.71 -27.35
C TYR A 1094 15.62 12.77 -26.42
N THR A 1095 14.90 11.81 -25.83
CA THR A 1095 15.45 10.86 -24.85
C THR A 1095 15.18 9.43 -25.27
N GLY A 1096 16.16 8.55 -25.08
CA GLY A 1096 15.99 7.10 -25.20
C GLY A 1096 15.99 6.46 -23.81
N ARG A 1097 14.92 5.74 -23.47
CA ARG A 1097 14.83 4.94 -22.24
C ARG A 1097 15.17 3.49 -22.59
N VAL A 1098 16.23 2.96 -21.98
CA VAL A 1098 16.66 1.56 -22.11
C VAL A 1098 16.47 0.88 -20.78
N LEU A 1099 15.74 -0.25 -20.78
CA LEU A 1099 15.69 -1.14 -19.63
C LEU A 1099 16.53 -2.38 -19.90
N SER A 1100 17.41 -2.76 -18.97
CA SER A 1100 18.22 -3.98 -19.05
C SER A 1100 17.96 -4.89 -17.84
N LEU A 1101 17.63 -6.15 -18.08
CA LEU A 1101 17.38 -7.12 -17.03
C LEU A 1101 18.68 -7.73 -16.54
N GLN A 1102 19.08 -7.41 -15.31
CA GLN A 1102 20.34 -7.87 -14.72
C GLN A 1102 20.20 -8.20 -13.22
N GLU A 1103 21.21 -8.84 -12.63
CA GLU A 1103 21.25 -9.04 -11.18
C GLU A 1103 21.71 -7.76 -10.47
N LEU A 1104 20.77 -7.08 -9.81
CA LEU A 1104 20.99 -5.85 -9.06
C LEU A 1104 21.00 -6.10 -7.55
N LEU A 1105 21.75 -5.28 -6.83
CA LEU A 1105 21.87 -5.33 -5.38
C LEU A 1105 20.82 -4.42 -4.73
N VAL A 1106 19.81 -5.02 -4.10
CA VAL A 1106 18.83 -4.30 -3.29
C VAL A 1106 19.37 -4.16 -1.86
N GLN A 1107 19.64 -2.94 -1.45
CA GLN A 1107 20.08 -2.62 -0.08
C GLN A 1107 18.85 -2.57 0.83
N VAL A 1108 18.90 -3.23 1.99
CA VAL A 1108 17.76 -3.32 2.91
C VAL A 1108 18.15 -2.85 4.31
N GLY A 1109 17.33 -1.95 4.88
CA GLY A 1109 17.43 -1.51 6.27
C GLY A 1109 16.12 -1.68 7.03
N LYS A 1110 16.21 -1.85 8.35
CA LYS A 1110 15.08 -1.90 9.28
C LYS A 1110 14.76 -0.50 9.79
N LEU A 1111 13.48 -0.14 9.80
CA LEU A 1111 12.99 1.12 10.34
C LEU A 1111 12.57 0.97 11.81
N ASN A 1112 12.72 2.04 12.59
CA ASN A 1112 12.09 2.11 13.90
C ASN A 1112 10.56 2.09 13.74
N ALA A 1113 9.93 0.99 14.17
CA ALA A 1113 8.50 0.78 14.03
C ALA A 1113 7.65 1.84 14.74
N GLU A 1114 8.16 2.41 15.85
CA GLU A 1114 7.46 3.48 16.56
C GLU A 1114 7.46 4.79 15.76
N ALA A 1115 8.55 5.10 15.05
CA ALA A 1115 8.61 6.28 14.20
C ALA A 1115 7.53 6.20 13.10
N VAL A 1116 7.38 5.03 12.48
CA VAL A 1116 6.34 4.76 11.47
C VAL A 1116 4.95 4.91 12.07
N LYS A 1117 4.67 4.21 13.18
CA LYS A 1117 3.37 4.26 13.85
C LYS A 1117 3.00 5.67 14.32
N GLY A 1118 3.95 6.41 14.88
CA GLY A 1118 3.77 7.78 15.35
C GLY A 1118 3.48 8.75 14.20
N GLN A 1119 4.22 8.64 13.10
CA GLN A 1119 3.99 9.45 11.89
C GLN A 1119 2.64 9.14 11.24
N TRP A 1120 2.26 7.87 11.09
CA TRP A 1120 0.94 7.49 10.58
C TRP A 1120 -0.20 7.93 11.51
N ALA A 1121 0.01 7.92 12.82
CA ALA A 1121 -0.96 8.47 13.77
C ALA A 1121 -1.11 10.00 13.59
N ASN A 1122 0.00 10.72 13.47
CA ASN A 1122 -0.03 12.16 13.22
C ASN A 1122 -0.66 12.50 11.86
N LEU A 1123 -0.36 11.73 10.80
CA LEU A 1123 -0.95 11.87 9.46
C LEU A 1123 -2.48 11.72 9.50
N SER A 1124 -2.96 10.68 10.17
CA SER A 1124 -4.39 10.45 10.36
C SER A 1124 -5.05 11.62 11.09
N TRP A 1125 -4.42 12.14 12.14
CA TRP A 1125 -4.93 13.29 12.89
C TRP A 1125 -4.92 14.59 12.06
N GLU A 1126 -3.84 14.86 11.31
CA GLU A 1126 -3.71 16.04 10.45
C GLU A 1126 -4.74 16.05 9.32
N LEU A 1127 -4.91 14.92 8.62
CA LEU A 1127 -5.83 14.82 7.48
C LEU A 1127 -7.29 14.73 7.92
N LEU A 1128 -7.62 13.85 8.88
CA LEU A 1128 -9.02 13.55 9.21
C LEU A 1128 -9.59 14.53 10.24
N TYR A 1129 -8.80 14.91 11.26
CA TYR A 1129 -9.28 15.80 12.31
C TYR A 1129 -9.02 17.28 12.01
N ALA A 1130 -7.80 17.64 11.60
CA ALA A 1130 -7.44 19.01 11.27
C ALA A 1130 -7.79 19.43 9.82
N THR A 1131 -8.34 18.50 9.01
CA THR A 1131 -8.74 18.70 7.60
C THR A 1131 -7.67 19.44 6.83
N ASN A 1132 -6.43 19.02 7.03
CA ASN A 1132 -5.30 19.69 6.43
C ASN A 1132 -4.84 18.95 5.16
N ASP A 1133 -5.43 19.37 4.05
CA ASP A 1133 -5.24 18.91 2.68
C ASP A 1133 -4.17 19.68 1.88
N ASP A 1134 -3.37 20.53 2.53
CA ASP A 1134 -2.36 21.34 1.85
C ASP A 1134 -1.16 20.48 1.42
N GLU A 1135 -1.02 20.24 0.11
CA GLU A 1135 0.04 19.43 -0.49
C GLU A 1135 1.44 20.03 -0.31
N GLU A 1136 1.57 21.38 -0.31
CA GLU A 1136 2.86 22.05 -0.09
C GLU A 1136 3.39 21.80 1.33
N ARG A 1137 2.51 21.49 2.28
CA ARG A 1137 2.89 21.25 3.67
C ARG A 1137 3.71 19.97 3.87
N TYR A 1138 3.42 18.90 3.13
CA TYR A 1138 4.25 17.68 3.20
C TYR A 1138 5.69 17.97 2.77
N SER A 1139 5.85 18.91 1.84
CA SER A 1139 7.16 19.40 1.43
C SER A 1139 7.83 20.26 2.52
N ILE A 1140 7.08 21.10 3.24
CA ILE A 1140 7.58 21.95 4.34
C ILE A 1140 7.96 21.13 5.60
N GLN A 1141 7.25 20.04 5.88
CA GLN A 1141 7.51 19.15 7.02
C GLN A 1141 8.50 18.01 6.70
N ALA A 1142 9.19 18.07 5.54
CA ALA A 1142 10.16 17.06 5.14
C ALA A 1142 11.22 16.85 6.23
N HIS A 1143 11.41 15.59 6.64
CA HIS A 1143 12.28 15.26 7.77
C HIS A 1143 13.22 14.11 7.39
N PRO A 1144 14.38 14.40 6.78
CA PRO A 1144 15.29 13.39 6.23
C PRO A 1144 15.71 12.30 7.24
N LEU A 1145 15.95 12.64 8.50
CA LEU A 1145 16.34 11.65 9.51
C LEU A 1145 15.20 10.74 9.99
N LEU A 1146 13.94 11.16 9.81
CA LEU A 1146 12.76 10.37 10.17
C LEU A 1146 12.08 9.76 8.94
N LEU A 1147 12.57 10.06 7.72
CA LEU A 1147 12.01 9.61 6.44
C LEU A 1147 10.50 9.83 6.38
N ARG A 1148 10.04 11.03 6.77
CA ARG A 1148 8.63 11.32 6.98
C ARG A 1148 7.84 11.15 5.69
N ASN A 1149 8.30 11.73 4.60
CA ASN A 1149 7.55 11.73 3.34
C ASN A 1149 7.51 10.34 2.73
N LEU A 1150 8.62 9.59 2.77
CA LEU A 1150 8.62 8.18 2.36
C LEU A 1150 7.66 7.33 3.21
N THR A 1151 7.61 7.61 4.52
CA THR A 1151 6.70 6.90 5.44
C THR A 1151 5.24 7.27 5.20
N VAL A 1152 4.94 8.54 4.95
CA VAL A 1152 3.58 9.02 4.60
C VAL A 1152 3.12 8.38 3.30
N GLN A 1153 3.96 8.36 2.27
CA GLN A 1153 3.66 7.72 1.00
C GLN A 1153 3.37 6.22 1.15
N ALA A 1154 4.08 5.53 2.05
CA ALA A 1154 3.88 4.11 2.31
C ALA A 1154 2.57 3.77 3.05
N ALA A 1155 1.83 4.75 3.59
CA ALA A 1155 0.53 4.54 4.24
C ALA A 1155 -0.54 4.04 3.25
N ASP A 1156 -1.59 3.36 3.72
CA ASP A 1156 -2.69 2.97 2.82
C ASP A 1156 -3.54 4.20 2.43
N PRO A 1157 -4.08 4.25 1.20
CA PRO A 1157 -5.08 5.24 0.81
C PRO A 1157 -6.28 5.22 1.78
N PRO A 1158 -6.87 6.39 2.11
CA PRO A 1158 -6.65 7.71 1.50
C PRO A 1158 -5.55 8.56 2.17
N LEU A 1159 -4.75 7.99 3.09
CA LEU A 1159 -3.76 8.75 3.84
C LEU A 1159 -2.40 8.80 3.12
N GLY A 1160 -2.01 7.69 2.50
CA GLY A 1160 -0.83 7.60 1.64
C GLY A 1160 -1.20 7.25 0.20
N TYR A 1161 -0.18 7.14 -0.64
CA TYR A 1161 -0.31 6.92 -2.09
C TYR A 1161 0.76 5.93 -2.61
N PRO A 1162 0.84 4.70 -2.07
CA PRO A 1162 1.75 3.69 -2.58
C PRO A 1162 1.30 3.28 -3.99
N ILE A 1163 2.22 3.26 -4.94
CA ILE A 1163 1.90 2.93 -6.34
C ILE A 1163 1.69 1.43 -6.56
N TYR A 1164 2.12 0.62 -5.60
CA TYR A 1164 1.94 -0.81 -5.57
C TYR A 1164 1.75 -1.28 -4.13
N SER A 1165 0.85 -2.23 -3.90
CA SER A 1165 0.78 -2.98 -2.65
C SER A 1165 0.40 -4.43 -2.94
N SER A 1166 1.24 -5.37 -2.51
CA SER A 1166 0.96 -6.80 -2.65
C SER A 1166 -0.19 -7.21 -1.73
N LYS A 1167 -0.94 -8.24 -2.12
CA LYS A 1167 -1.74 -9.02 -1.16
C LYS A 1167 -0.79 -9.64 -0.10
N PRO A 1168 -1.30 -10.10 1.05
CA PRO A 1168 -0.46 -10.78 2.05
C PRO A 1168 0.25 -11.99 1.42
N LEU A 1169 1.58 -11.96 1.40
CA LEU A 1169 2.44 -13.00 0.82
C LEU A 1169 2.95 -13.91 1.93
N HIS A 1170 2.62 -15.21 1.87
CA HIS A 1170 3.12 -16.19 2.83
C HIS A 1170 4.44 -16.79 2.36
N ILE A 1171 5.52 -16.52 3.10
CA ILE A 1171 6.87 -17.02 2.88
C ILE A 1171 7.13 -18.19 3.83
N HIS A 1172 7.55 -19.33 3.28
CA HIS A 1172 7.97 -20.51 4.05
C HIS A 1172 9.46 -20.41 4.36
N LEU A 1173 9.84 -20.49 5.63
CA LEU A 1173 11.23 -20.31 6.08
C LEU A 1173 12.04 -21.62 6.03
N HIS A 1174 11.73 -22.50 5.06
CA HIS A 1174 12.34 -23.84 4.92
C HIS A 1174 13.53 -23.93 3.98
#